data_AF-A0A959QG66-F1
#
_entry.id   AF-A0A959QG66-F1
#
_cell.length_a   1.000
_cell.length_b   1.000
_cell.length_c   1.000
_cell.angle_alpha   90.00
_cell.angle_beta   90.00
_cell.angle_gamma   90.00
#
_symmetry.space_group_name_H-M   'P 1'
#
loop_
_entity.id
_entity.type
_entity.pdbx_description
1 polymer ?
#
loop_
_entity_poly.entity_id
_entity_poly.type
_entity_poly.pdbx_seq_one_letter_code
_entity_poly.pdbx_strand_id
1 'polypeptide(L)'
;MLVNYLKISLRNLRKHKLFSLTNIIGLSIGVLCCLLIMMYVQHEMSYEEWNPKAERIVRPYGDINFGGNLMRMAVTGAIIAPESAEVIPEIEDWCRIRDYGSFLVREENTNQVNIQVEDVLSVDSSFFNLFPLPMVEGDPQRCLQEPNTLVISEDLANKLFGGTKSVVGKNLLLSDRDSWTITGIYKDIPRNTHFKADILRSLNGNEEIANSPPFWAANNNFHSYLLLREGTDFQKFQKKFETLAREKVSITARTLLGMSLEDFEKTGQHARYLVQQMKDIHLKSNLQVELEANGDIRYIWIFSFVALFVLMIACINFMNLTTAKSVQRTKEIAVRKVLGSKRKQLINQFLSEAMVMTFLAFVLAFLIAWIIKPSYLHITGVALNLPWSDPLFLLIIIGSVILVGLMAGSYPAFFLSAYKPLDIIRGSATGGKASRDQSLRNILVVFQFTVATALIIGSFVIYQQLQFMQHKKLGFKQEQILVVDNTYTLGNNIESFKKEILQDPMVKSVSISSYLPIPSSRSNSTYSKGRELREDLAINMAEWRVDYDYANTYDLKLKEGRFFDEAYGQDSNAVVLNEAAIRILGFEQPIGMKIYGAHDVQGKPTPDDYKEYTIIGVLQDFHYESLRQEIGALGMFLGRSTGKVSVAFQSESTDRIISQLENIWQKMAPKQPFSYRFVDETFGKMYEAEKRVGTITLIFATLAILVSCLGLFGLSTFVVEQRSKEIGIRKVLGASVSNIVALLSRQFLILVGLGIIIAIPLTWYFISGWLENFAYRISIRWTVLLVAAILSLLIAFFTVGSQSLKAAIRNPVKALRSE
;
A
#
# COMPACT_ATOMS: atom_id res chain seq x y z
N MET A 1 4.14 6.68 -51.94
CA MET A 1 5.12 7.35 -51.04
C MET A 1 5.31 6.61 -49.71
N LEU A 2 4.24 6.28 -48.97
CA LEU A 2 4.33 5.62 -47.65
C LEU A 2 5.09 4.28 -47.66
N VAL A 3 4.81 3.42 -48.65
CA VAL A 3 5.49 2.11 -48.84
C VAL A 3 7.00 2.28 -49.08
N ASN A 4 7.40 3.34 -49.79
CA ASN A 4 8.82 3.64 -50.03
C ASN A 4 9.50 4.13 -48.75
N TYR A 5 8.84 4.97 -47.95
CA TYR A 5 9.38 5.37 -46.64
C TYR A 5 9.55 4.18 -45.70
N LEU A 6 8.57 3.28 -45.61
CA LEU A 6 8.66 2.03 -44.85
C LEU A 6 9.83 1.14 -45.31
N LYS A 7 9.96 0.88 -46.62
CA LYS A 7 11.07 0.09 -47.17
C LYS A 7 12.44 0.71 -46.85
N ILE A 8 12.56 2.03 -46.98
CA ILE A 8 13.80 2.76 -46.69
C ILE A 8 14.13 2.68 -45.19
N SER A 9 13.14 2.87 -44.31
CA SER A 9 13.30 2.73 -42.87
C SER A 9 13.80 1.34 -42.49
N LEU A 10 13.15 0.26 -42.94
CA LEU A 10 13.59 -1.12 -42.64
C LEU A 10 15.00 -1.42 -43.15
N ARG A 11 15.39 -0.91 -44.33
CA ARG A 11 16.75 -1.09 -44.85
C ARG A 11 17.79 -0.38 -43.98
N ASN A 12 17.47 0.82 -43.49
CA ASN A 12 18.34 1.58 -42.59
C ASN A 12 18.51 0.91 -41.23
N LEU A 13 17.46 0.26 -40.70
CA LEU A 13 17.55 -0.52 -39.46
C LEU A 13 18.55 -1.67 -39.59
N ARG A 14 18.47 -2.43 -40.68
CA ARG A 14 19.39 -3.55 -40.94
C ARG A 14 20.83 -3.09 -41.18
N LYS A 15 21.04 -1.92 -41.80
CA LYS A 15 22.37 -1.37 -42.05
C LYS A 15 23.07 -0.92 -40.76
N HIS A 16 22.30 -0.40 -39.79
CA HIS A 16 22.83 0.15 -38.53
C HIS A 16 22.27 -0.60 -37.32
N LYS A 17 22.63 -1.88 -37.20
CA LYS A 17 22.06 -2.81 -36.22
C LYS A 17 22.26 -2.36 -34.77
N LEU A 18 23.48 -1.95 -34.38
CA LEU A 18 23.78 -1.53 -33.01
C LEU A 18 22.92 -0.32 -32.60
N PHE A 19 22.91 0.74 -33.40
CA PHE A 19 22.09 1.93 -33.18
C PHE A 19 20.60 1.59 -33.07
N SER A 20 20.11 0.74 -33.98
CA SER A 20 18.69 0.38 -34.01
C SER A 20 18.32 -0.47 -32.80
N LEU A 21 19.17 -1.43 -32.43
CA LEU A 21 18.95 -2.28 -31.27
C LEU A 21 18.95 -1.46 -29.96
N THR A 22 19.93 -0.58 -29.76
CA THR A 22 20.00 0.26 -28.54
C THR A 22 18.78 1.16 -28.41
N ASN A 23 18.29 1.75 -29.50
CA ASN A 23 17.09 2.59 -29.48
C ASN A 23 15.79 1.79 -29.27
N ILE A 24 15.63 0.65 -29.94
CA ILE A 24 14.44 -0.21 -29.75
C ILE A 24 14.40 -0.73 -28.31
N ILE A 25 15.51 -1.24 -27.78
CA ILE A 25 15.59 -1.75 -26.41
C ILE A 25 15.37 -0.62 -25.39
N GLY A 26 16.02 0.54 -25.59
CA GLY A 26 15.87 1.67 -24.68
C GLY A 26 14.43 2.19 -24.62
N LEU A 27 13.78 2.34 -25.79
CA LEU A 27 12.37 2.71 -25.87
C LEU A 27 11.46 1.60 -25.32
N SER A 28 11.74 0.32 -25.61
CA SER A 28 10.87 -0.77 -25.16
C SER A 28 10.90 -0.91 -23.64
N ILE A 29 12.06 -0.75 -23.00
CA ILE A 29 12.18 -0.78 -21.53
C ILE A 29 11.47 0.44 -20.94
N GLY A 30 11.64 1.64 -21.52
CA GLY A 30 10.95 2.84 -21.06
C GLY A 30 9.42 2.74 -21.16
N VAL A 31 8.92 2.23 -22.29
CA VAL A 31 7.50 1.99 -22.53
C VAL A 31 6.97 0.88 -21.62
N LEU A 32 7.70 -0.22 -21.46
CA LEU A 32 7.34 -1.31 -20.54
C LEU A 32 7.23 -0.80 -19.10
N CYS A 33 8.21 -0.04 -18.63
CA CYS A 33 8.20 0.53 -17.29
C CYS A 33 6.97 1.44 -17.10
N CYS A 34 6.72 2.35 -18.05
CA CYS A 34 5.56 3.23 -18.04
C CYS A 34 4.24 2.42 -18.03
N LEU A 35 4.13 1.39 -18.89
CA LEU A 35 2.95 0.52 -18.95
C LEU A 35 2.70 -0.16 -17.60
N LEU A 36 3.71 -0.82 -17.01
CA LEU A 36 3.56 -1.55 -15.74
C LEU A 36 3.19 -0.62 -14.58
N ILE A 37 3.78 0.58 -14.54
CA ILE A 37 3.43 1.60 -13.54
C ILE A 37 2.01 2.10 -13.75
N MET A 38 1.64 2.46 -14.97
CA MET A 38 0.32 3.02 -15.26
C MET A 38 -0.79 2.00 -15.05
N MET A 39 -0.56 0.71 -15.27
CA MET A 39 -1.52 -0.35 -14.91
C MET A 39 -1.72 -0.46 -13.40
N TYR A 40 -0.66 -0.29 -12.60
CA TYR A 40 -0.78 -0.23 -11.15
C TYR A 40 -1.55 1.02 -10.70
N VAL A 41 -1.13 2.19 -11.20
CA VAL A 41 -1.79 3.49 -10.92
C VAL A 41 -3.27 3.45 -11.31
N GLN A 42 -3.60 2.89 -12.47
CA GLN A 42 -4.98 2.76 -12.92
C GLN A 42 -5.79 1.86 -12.00
N HIS A 43 -5.25 0.72 -11.57
CA HIS A 43 -5.92 -0.17 -10.62
C HIS A 43 -6.20 0.50 -9.27
N GLU A 44 -5.21 1.22 -8.73
CA GLU A 44 -5.37 1.93 -7.46
C GLU A 44 -6.37 3.10 -7.57
N MET A 45 -6.41 3.77 -8.72
CA MET A 45 -7.34 4.86 -8.99
C MET A 45 -8.75 4.38 -9.36
N SER A 46 -8.90 3.12 -9.79
CA SER A 46 -10.20 2.54 -10.18
C SER A 46 -10.99 1.98 -9.00
N TYR A 47 -10.52 2.20 -7.76
CA TYR A 47 -11.27 1.83 -6.57
C TYR A 47 -12.66 2.48 -6.59
N GLU A 48 -13.69 1.68 -6.32
CA GLU A 48 -15.11 2.07 -6.30
C GLU A 48 -15.74 2.40 -7.67
N GLU A 49 -15.01 2.34 -8.78
CA GLU A 49 -15.58 2.62 -10.12
C GLU A 49 -16.65 1.62 -10.55
N TRP A 50 -16.68 0.44 -9.94
CA TRP A 50 -17.71 -0.58 -10.20
C TRP A 50 -19.10 -0.15 -9.70
N ASN A 51 -19.17 0.72 -8.69
CA ASN A 51 -20.44 1.19 -8.13
C ASN A 51 -20.87 2.51 -8.80
N PRO A 52 -21.95 2.52 -9.58
CA PRO A 52 -22.42 3.73 -10.26
C PRO A 52 -22.85 4.86 -9.31
N LYS A 53 -23.12 4.54 -8.03
CA LYS A 53 -23.53 5.50 -7.00
C LYS A 53 -22.36 6.03 -6.16
N ALA A 54 -21.12 5.57 -6.40
CA ALA A 54 -19.96 5.87 -5.53
C ALA A 54 -19.70 7.36 -5.29
N GLU A 55 -19.99 8.23 -6.26
CA GLU A 55 -19.82 9.70 -6.11
C GLU A 55 -20.79 10.34 -5.13
N ARG A 56 -21.94 9.69 -4.89
CA ARG A 56 -23.00 10.16 -3.99
C ARG A 56 -22.94 9.50 -2.62
N ILE A 57 -22.11 8.48 -2.45
CA ILE A 57 -22.01 7.77 -1.18
C ILE A 57 -20.94 8.45 -0.32
N VAL A 58 -21.33 8.77 0.92
CA VAL A 58 -20.45 9.36 1.91
C VAL A 58 -20.45 8.53 3.18
N ARG A 59 -19.30 8.46 3.84
CA ARG A 59 -19.09 7.75 5.11
C ARG A 59 -18.86 8.76 6.22
N PRO A 60 -19.75 8.84 7.21
CA PRO A 60 -19.45 9.48 8.48
C PRO A 60 -18.30 8.80 9.21
N TYR A 61 -17.42 9.57 9.84
CA TYR A 61 -16.31 9.07 10.65
C TYR A 61 -16.10 9.94 11.89
N GLY A 62 -15.53 9.36 12.95
CA GLY A 62 -15.28 10.04 14.22
C GLY A 62 -13.85 10.58 14.34
N ASP A 63 -13.70 11.83 14.80
CA ASP A 63 -12.48 12.41 15.35
C ASP A 63 -12.75 12.72 16.83
N ILE A 64 -12.30 11.85 17.72
CA ILE A 64 -12.62 11.86 19.15
C ILE A 64 -11.33 11.88 19.94
N ASN A 65 -11.07 12.98 20.65
CA ASN A 65 -10.04 13.07 21.68
C ASN A 65 -10.70 13.00 23.05
N PHE A 66 -10.51 11.90 23.77
CA PHE A 66 -11.10 11.71 25.09
C PHE A 66 -10.18 10.92 26.03
N GLY A 67 -10.03 11.38 27.27
CA GLY A 67 -9.26 10.64 28.30
C GLY A 67 -7.80 10.37 27.92
N GLY A 68 -7.16 11.32 27.24
CA GLY A 68 -5.77 11.22 26.77
C GLY A 68 -5.58 10.38 25.50
N ASN A 69 -6.65 9.92 24.85
CA ASN A 69 -6.60 9.11 23.65
C ASN A 69 -7.26 9.82 22.45
N LEU A 70 -6.47 10.07 21.41
CA LEU A 70 -6.96 10.60 20.13
C LEU A 70 -7.31 9.45 19.19
N MET A 71 -8.61 9.28 18.95
CA MET A 71 -9.18 8.24 18.10
C MET A 71 -9.77 8.87 16.84
N ARG A 72 -9.21 8.51 15.69
CA ARG A 72 -9.76 8.89 14.38
C ARG A 72 -10.24 7.62 13.70
N MET A 73 -11.54 7.33 13.78
CA MET A 73 -12.09 6.01 13.47
C MET A 73 -13.04 6.06 12.27
N ALA A 74 -12.93 5.09 11.37
CA ALA A 74 -13.85 4.92 10.23
C ALA A 74 -15.24 4.38 10.64
N VAL A 75 -15.42 4.10 11.93
CA VAL A 75 -16.65 3.58 12.54
C VAL A 75 -17.36 4.65 13.37
N THR A 76 -18.67 4.48 13.50
CA THR A 76 -19.62 5.39 14.13
C THR A 76 -20.65 4.61 14.95
N GLY A 77 -21.37 5.30 15.83
CA GLY A 77 -22.46 4.73 16.61
C GLY A 77 -23.62 4.29 15.73
N ALA A 78 -24.32 3.22 16.12
CA ALA A 78 -25.40 2.61 15.34
C ALA A 78 -26.55 3.58 14.98
N ILE A 79 -26.74 4.64 15.78
CA ILE A 79 -27.81 5.63 15.61
C ILE A 79 -27.46 6.76 14.63
N ILE A 80 -26.19 6.95 14.29
CA ILE A 80 -25.74 8.15 13.56
C ILE A 80 -26.32 8.18 12.16
N ALA A 81 -26.28 7.05 11.43
CA ALA A 81 -26.86 6.95 10.10
C ALA A 81 -28.39 7.18 10.07
N PRO A 82 -29.21 6.44 10.86
CA PRO A 82 -30.66 6.63 10.84
C PRO A 82 -31.09 8.03 11.28
N GLU A 83 -30.54 8.57 12.37
CA GLU A 83 -30.92 9.93 12.83
C GLU A 83 -30.53 11.00 11.81
N SER A 84 -29.40 10.84 11.13
CA SER A 84 -28.99 11.78 10.08
C SER A 84 -29.98 11.76 8.92
N ALA A 85 -30.42 10.57 8.50
CA ALA A 85 -31.38 10.41 7.41
C ALA A 85 -32.78 10.97 7.73
N GLU A 86 -33.19 10.92 9.00
CA GLU A 86 -34.46 11.51 9.44
C GLU A 86 -34.44 13.05 9.40
N VAL A 87 -33.29 13.67 9.72
CA VAL A 87 -33.18 15.13 9.86
C VAL A 87 -32.71 15.80 8.57
N ILE A 88 -31.84 15.16 7.79
CA ILE A 88 -31.21 15.74 6.61
C ILE A 88 -31.88 15.20 5.33
N PRO A 89 -32.74 15.98 4.65
CA PRO A 89 -33.53 15.50 3.51
C PRO A 89 -32.68 15.16 2.26
N GLU A 90 -31.44 15.64 2.18
CA GLU A 90 -30.49 15.29 1.12
C GLU A 90 -30.06 13.81 1.16
N ILE A 91 -30.28 13.10 2.27
CA ILE A 91 -30.01 11.67 2.36
C ILE A 91 -31.18 10.90 1.72
N GLU A 92 -30.86 10.10 0.70
CA GLU A 92 -31.79 9.25 -0.04
C GLU A 92 -31.99 7.91 0.66
N ASP A 93 -30.88 7.30 1.11
CA ASP A 93 -30.85 6.00 1.79
C ASP A 93 -29.58 5.91 2.65
N TRP A 94 -29.49 4.92 3.54
CA TRP A 94 -28.33 4.70 4.41
C TRP A 94 -28.14 3.22 4.71
N CYS A 95 -26.91 2.80 5.01
CA CYS A 95 -26.58 1.44 5.39
C CYS A 95 -25.45 1.43 6.43
N ARG A 96 -25.55 0.58 7.43
CA ARG A 96 -24.46 0.26 8.35
C ARG A 96 -23.83 -1.06 7.93
N ILE A 97 -22.53 -1.16 8.16
CA ILE A 97 -21.74 -2.37 7.98
C ILE A 97 -20.99 -2.63 9.28
N ARG A 98 -21.07 -3.87 9.78
CA ARG A 98 -20.32 -4.35 10.93
C ARG A 98 -19.44 -5.52 10.50
N ASP A 99 -18.14 -5.36 10.62
CA ASP A 99 -17.17 -6.42 10.37
C ASP A 99 -16.99 -7.30 11.61
N TYR A 100 -17.25 -8.60 11.43
CA TYR A 100 -17.04 -9.62 12.45
C TYR A 100 -15.82 -10.51 12.13
N GLY A 101 -15.08 -10.19 11.07
CA GLY A 101 -13.97 -10.99 10.57
C GLY A 101 -14.45 -12.33 10.04
N SER A 102 -13.86 -13.39 10.58
CA SER A 102 -13.97 -14.72 10.00
C SER A 102 -14.87 -15.67 10.79
N PHE A 103 -15.58 -16.53 10.06
CA PHE A 103 -16.46 -17.55 10.62
C PHE A 103 -16.13 -18.94 10.08
N LEU A 104 -16.40 -19.93 10.91
CA LEU A 104 -16.47 -21.32 10.50
C LEU A 104 -17.88 -21.60 9.96
N VAL A 105 -17.97 -22.12 8.75
CA VAL A 105 -19.24 -22.25 8.02
C VAL A 105 -19.40 -23.66 7.48
N ARG A 106 -20.61 -24.22 7.62
CA ARG A 106 -21.03 -25.45 6.94
C ARG A 106 -22.52 -25.46 6.65
N GLU A 107 -22.94 -26.30 5.70
CA GLU A 107 -24.36 -26.58 5.46
C GLU A 107 -24.95 -27.30 6.68
N GLU A 108 -26.09 -26.79 7.18
CA GLU A 108 -26.80 -27.38 8.30
C GLU A 108 -27.25 -28.81 7.97
N ASN A 109 -27.27 -29.70 8.98
CA ASN A 109 -27.65 -31.12 8.84
C ASN A 109 -26.77 -31.95 7.89
N THR A 110 -25.57 -31.48 7.55
CA THR A 110 -24.57 -32.27 6.81
C THR A 110 -23.43 -32.75 7.72
N ASN A 111 -22.73 -33.80 7.29
CA ASN A 111 -21.50 -34.27 7.92
C ASN A 111 -20.24 -33.59 7.36
N GLN A 112 -20.39 -32.44 6.68
CA GLN A 112 -19.26 -31.66 6.19
C GLN A 112 -18.44 -31.08 7.34
N VAL A 113 -17.13 -30.95 7.11
CA VAL A 113 -16.22 -30.20 7.99
C VAL A 113 -16.46 -28.70 7.75
N ASN A 114 -16.35 -27.89 8.81
CA ASN A 114 -16.44 -26.44 8.63
C ASN A 114 -15.33 -25.92 7.72
N ILE A 115 -15.69 -24.95 6.87
CA ILE A 115 -14.72 -24.15 6.13
C ILE A 115 -14.55 -22.80 6.81
N GLN A 116 -13.32 -22.28 6.80
CA GLN A 116 -13.04 -20.92 7.25
C GLN A 116 -13.46 -19.94 6.14
N VAL A 117 -14.34 -19.00 6.47
CA VAL A 117 -14.72 -17.88 5.61
C VAL A 117 -14.19 -16.61 6.26
N GLU A 118 -13.27 -15.91 5.60
CA GLU A 118 -12.52 -14.80 6.20
C GLU A 118 -13.30 -13.47 6.21
N ASP A 119 -14.12 -13.24 5.19
CA ASP A 119 -14.77 -11.95 4.95
C ASP A 119 -16.30 -12.05 5.22
N VAL A 120 -16.71 -11.87 6.49
CA VAL A 120 -18.12 -11.90 6.90
C VAL A 120 -18.55 -10.55 7.47
N LEU A 121 -19.47 -9.90 6.77
CA LEU A 121 -20.04 -8.61 7.17
C LEU A 121 -21.50 -8.77 7.58
N SER A 122 -21.93 -8.00 8.57
CA SER A 122 -23.36 -7.79 8.85
C SER A 122 -23.78 -6.44 8.32
N VAL A 123 -24.87 -6.39 7.56
CA VAL A 123 -25.34 -5.20 6.85
C VAL A 123 -26.84 -4.97 7.00
N ASP A 124 -27.27 -3.72 6.84
CA ASP A 124 -28.71 -3.39 6.79
C ASP A 124 -29.35 -3.89 5.49
N SER A 125 -30.68 -4.05 5.49
CA SER A 125 -31.43 -4.49 4.30
C SER A 125 -31.33 -3.54 3.10
N SER A 126 -30.92 -2.28 3.33
CA SER A 126 -30.66 -1.27 2.31
C SER A 126 -29.31 -1.45 1.60
N PHE A 127 -28.48 -2.43 1.98
CA PHE A 127 -27.14 -2.61 1.41
C PHE A 127 -27.13 -2.62 -0.13
N PHE A 128 -28.00 -3.40 -0.77
CA PHE A 128 -28.06 -3.49 -2.24
C PHE A 128 -28.61 -2.22 -2.92
N ASN A 129 -29.25 -1.31 -2.17
CA ASN A 129 -29.62 0.00 -2.69
C ASN A 129 -28.38 0.89 -2.84
N LEU A 130 -27.45 0.84 -1.89
CA LEU A 130 -26.20 1.62 -1.91
C LEU A 130 -25.13 0.94 -2.78
N PHE A 131 -25.04 -0.38 -2.70
CA PHE A 131 -24.04 -1.22 -3.35
C PHE A 131 -24.74 -2.22 -4.30
N PRO A 132 -25.14 -1.78 -5.51
CA PRO A 132 -25.99 -2.55 -6.41
C PRO A 132 -25.23 -3.69 -7.11
N LEU A 133 -24.87 -4.72 -6.35
CA LEU A 133 -24.26 -5.95 -6.85
C LEU A 133 -25.29 -6.79 -7.64
N PRO A 134 -24.92 -7.36 -8.80
CA PRO A 134 -25.81 -8.23 -9.54
C PRO A 134 -26.14 -9.51 -8.75
N MET A 135 -27.43 -9.85 -8.64
CA MET A 135 -27.88 -11.10 -8.03
C MET A 135 -27.84 -12.26 -9.03
N VAL A 136 -27.30 -13.41 -8.62
CA VAL A 136 -27.36 -14.68 -9.36
C VAL A 136 -28.69 -15.38 -9.08
N GLU A 137 -29.12 -15.40 -7.82
CA GLU A 137 -30.39 -15.98 -7.36
C GLU A 137 -30.92 -15.16 -6.17
N GLY A 138 -32.23 -14.94 -6.07
CA GLY A 138 -32.87 -14.13 -5.01
C GLY A 138 -33.24 -12.71 -5.46
N ASP A 139 -33.95 -11.99 -4.59
CA ASP A 139 -34.43 -10.62 -4.84
C ASP A 139 -33.67 -9.63 -3.92
N PRO A 140 -32.89 -8.69 -4.50
CA PRO A 140 -32.07 -7.75 -3.71
C PRO A 140 -32.90 -6.81 -2.83
N GLN A 141 -34.19 -6.61 -3.12
CA GLN A 141 -35.06 -5.76 -2.29
C GLN A 141 -35.64 -6.52 -1.08
N ARG A 142 -35.68 -7.85 -1.12
CA ARG A 142 -36.30 -8.69 -0.09
C ARG A 142 -35.31 -9.48 0.75
N CYS A 143 -34.09 -9.69 0.25
CA CYS A 143 -33.04 -10.32 1.05
C CYS A 143 -32.67 -9.46 2.26
N LEU A 144 -32.19 -10.10 3.33
CA LEU A 144 -31.73 -9.44 4.57
C LEU A 144 -32.80 -8.68 5.38
N GLN A 145 -34.09 -8.75 5.01
CA GLN A 145 -35.16 -8.10 5.77
C GLN A 145 -35.48 -8.82 7.08
N GLU A 146 -35.33 -10.15 7.13
CA GLU A 146 -35.64 -10.97 8.30
C GLU A 146 -34.38 -11.23 9.14
N PRO A 147 -34.51 -11.36 10.47
CA PRO A 147 -33.38 -11.76 11.32
C PRO A 147 -32.89 -13.18 10.96
N ASN A 148 -31.63 -13.47 11.29
CA ASN A 148 -30.99 -14.77 10.99
C ASN A 148 -31.02 -15.17 9.50
N THR A 149 -31.04 -14.18 8.61
CA THR A 149 -30.88 -14.39 7.17
C THR A 149 -29.55 -13.87 6.67
N LEU A 150 -29.03 -14.47 5.60
CA LEU A 150 -27.81 -14.04 4.94
C LEU A 150 -27.90 -14.17 3.42
N VAL A 151 -26.95 -13.55 2.74
CA VAL A 151 -26.72 -13.65 1.29
C VAL A 151 -25.24 -13.98 1.10
N ILE A 152 -24.91 -14.86 0.14
CA ILE A 152 -23.54 -15.33 -0.09
C ILE A 152 -23.01 -14.99 -1.47
N SER A 153 -21.68 -14.94 -1.61
CA SER A 153 -21.01 -14.79 -2.90
C SER A 153 -21.19 -16.04 -3.79
N GLU A 154 -21.09 -15.84 -5.10
CA GLU A 154 -21.15 -16.92 -6.09
C GLU A 154 -20.01 -17.92 -5.86
N ASP A 155 -18.80 -17.44 -5.57
CA ASP A 155 -17.66 -18.27 -5.25
C ASP A 155 -17.89 -19.12 -3.98
N LEU A 156 -18.48 -18.56 -2.93
CA LEU A 156 -18.80 -19.32 -1.72
C LEU A 156 -19.89 -20.37 -1.96
N ALA A 157 -20.93 -20.03 -2.73
CA ALA A 157 -21.98 -20.97 -3.11
C ALA A 157 -21.39 -22.17 -3.88
N ASN A 158 -20.48 -21.91 -4.82
CA ASN A 158 -19.77 -22.96 -5.57
C ASN A 158 -18.90 -23.83 -4.66
N LYS A 159 -18.20 -23.25 -3.67
CA LYS A 159 -17.37 -23.99 -2.71
C LYS A 159 -18.19 -24.89 -1.78
N LEU A 160 -19.33 -24.39 -1.28
CA LEU A 160 -20.16 -25.11 -0.30
C LEU A 160 -21.09 -26.14 -0.96
N PHE A 161 -21.71 -25.79 -2.09
CA PHE A 161 -22.79 -26.57 -2.69
C PHE A 161 -22.43 -27.18 -4.06
N GLY A 162 -21.24 -26.88 -4.60
CA GLY A 162 -20.82 -27.33 -5.94
C GLY A 162 -21.54 -26.62 -7.09
N GLY A 163 -22.26 -25.53 -6.80
CA GLY A 163 -23.03 -24.75 -7.77
C GLY A 163 -23.91 -23.70 -7.10
N THR A 164 -24.62 -22.90 -7.90
CA THR A 164 -25.51 -21.83 -7.41
C THR A 164 -26.99 -22.21 -7.38
N LYS A 165 -27.39 -23.31 -8.04
CA LYS A 165 -28.81 -23.68 -8.17
C LYS A 165 -29.37 -24.29 -6.89
N SER A 166 -30.59 -23.87 -6.51
CA SER A 166 -31.33 -24.43 -5.38
C SER A 166 -30.60 -24.28 -4.04
N VAL A 167 -29.85 -23.18 -3.91
CA VAL A 167 -29.11 -22.82 -2.70
C VAL A 167 -29.95 -21.89 -1.81
N VAL A 168 -30.78 -21.03 -2.40
CA VAL A 168 -31.69 -20.15 -1.64
C VAL A 168 -32.72 -20.99 -0.87
N GLY A 169 -32.94 -20.63 0.40
CA GLY A 169 -33.79 -21.36 1.35
C GLY A 169 -33.07 -22.44 2.15
N LYS A 170 -31.81 -22.75 1.84
CA LYS A 170 -30.97 -23.63 2.68
C LYS A 170 -30.42 -22.88 3.89
N ASN A 171 -30.01 -23.62 4.90
CA ASN A 171 -29.43 -23.08 6.13
C ASN A 171 -27.93 -23.35 6.21
N LEU A 172 -27.19 -22.35 6.69
CA LEU A 172 -25.80 -22.46 7.08
C LEU A 172 -25.70 -22.39 8.60
N LEU A 173 -24.85 -23.23 9.18
CA LEU A 173 -24.42 -23.08 10.56
C LEU A 173 -23.16 -22.21 10.60
N LEU A 174 -23.24 -21.08 11.29
CA LEU A 174 -22.10 -20.22 11.58
C LEU A 174 -21.53 -20.58 12.96
N SER A 175 -20.25 -20.94 13.00
CA SER A 175 -19.50 -21.29 14.21
C SER A 175 -20.16 -22.37 15.07
N ASP A 176 -20.94 -23.27 14.45
CA ASP A 176 -21.74 -24.32 15.08
C ASP A 176 -22.71 -23.85 16.17
N ARG A 177 -23.14 -22.59 16.12
CA ARG A 177 -24.08 -22.01 17.09
C ARG A 177 -25.39 -21.58 16.43
N ASP A 178 -25.28 -20.71 15.44
CA ASP A 178 -26.42 -20.00 14.90
C ASP A 178 -26.75 -20.54 13.51
N SER A 179 -28.03 -20.84 13.28
CA SER A 179 -28.56 -21.26 11.98
C SER A 179 -29.02 -20.04 11.20
N TRP A 180 -28.53 -19.89 9.98
CA TRP A 180 -28.79 -18.74 9.10
C TRP A 180 -29.34 -19.20 7.77
N THR A 181 -30.47 -18.65 7.35
CA THR A 181 -31.10 -19.00 6.07
C THR A 181 -30.55 -18.15 4.92
N ILE A 182 -30.17 -18.82 3.83
CA ILE A 182 -29.71 -18.17 2.60
C ILE A 182 -30.91 -17.57 1.87
N THR A 183 -30.91 -16.26 1.66
CA THR A 183 -31.99 -15.53 0.95
C THR A 183 -31.60 -15.06 -0.44
N GLY A 184 -30.32 -15.21 -0.82
CA GLY A 184 -29.85 -14.91 -2.17
C GLY A 184 -28.38 -15.26 -2.38
N ILE A 185 -27.95 -15.17 -3.63
CA ILE A 185 -26.56 -15.27 -4.07
C ILE A 185 -26.24 -14.05 -4.93
N TYR A 186 -25.16 -13.34 -4.62
CA TYR A 186 -24.67 -12.20 -5.41
C TYR A 186 -23.39 -12.55 -6.18
N LYS A 187 -23.13 -11.84 -7.29
CA LYS A 187 -21.87 -11.90 -8.02
C LYS A 187 -20.71 -11.37 -7.19
N ASP A 188 -19.57 -12.05 -7.23
CA ASP A 188 -18.41 -11.71 -6.38
C ASP A 188 -18.02 -10.23 -6.45
N ILE A 189 -17.72 -9.67 -5.28
CA ILE A 189 -17.35 -8.26 -5.15
C ILE A 189 -16.01 -8.01 -5.87
N PRO A 190 -15.89 -6.95 -6.70
CA PRO A 190 -14.63 -6.60 -7.35
C PRO A 190 -13.50 -6.35 -6.34
N ARG A 191 -12.27 -6.74 -6.67
CA ARG A 191 -11.11 -6.60 -5.76
C ARG A 191 -10.71 -5.15 -5.45
N ASN A 192 -11.09 -4.21 -6.31
CA ASN A 192 -10.80 -2.78 -6.20
C ASN A 192 -11.93 -2.04 -5.47
N THR A 193 -12.16 -2.42 -4.22
CA THR A 193 -13.11 -1.74 -3.33
C THR A 193 -12.65 -1.90 -1.88
N HIS A 194 -12.99 -0.92 -1.06
CA HIS A 194 -12.51 -0.80 0.33
C HIS A 194 -13.12 -1.83 1.31
N PHE A 195 -13.91 -2.80 0.85
CA PHE A 195 -14.46 -3.86 1.68
C PHE A 195 -14.57 -5.18 0.91
N LYS A 196 -14.55 -6.30 1.62
CA LYS A 196 -14.76 -7.63 1.03
C LYS A 196 -15.80 -8.38 1.84
N ALA A 197 -16.57 -9.20 1.15
CA ALA A 197 -17.55 -10.07 1.79
C ALA A 197 -17.79 -11.30 0.92
N ASP A 198 -17.67 -12.47 1.53
CA ASP A 198 -18.22 -13.72 1.02
C ASP A 198 -19.61 -14.01 1.61
N ILE A 199 -19.90 -13.46 2.78
CA ILE A 199 -21.19 -13.54 3.46
C ILE A 199 -21.62 -12.15 3.91
N LEU A 200 -22.85 -11.77 3.55
CA LEU A 200 -23.57 -10.62 4.07
C LEU A 200 -24.71 -11.13 4.98
N ARG A 201 -24.60 -10.89 6.28
CA ARG A 201 -25.62 -11.25 7.28
C ARG A 201 -26.56 -10.07 7.52
N SER A 202 -27.83 -10.36 7.83
CA SER A 202 -28.76 -9.31 8.21
C SER A 202 -28.38 -8.70 9.56
N LEU A 203 -28.37 -7.38 9.64
CA LEU A 203 -28.33 -6.63 10.90
C LEU A 203 -29.68 -6.62 11.63
N ASN A 204 -30.77 -7.06 11.00
CA ASN A 204 -32.05 -7.17 11.69
C ASN A 204 -31.96 -8.23 12.80
N GLY A 205 -32.44 -7.88 13.99
CA GLY A 205 -32.31 -8.71 15.19
C GLY A 205 -30.91 -8.69 15.85
N ASN A 206 -29.98 -7.83 15.40
CA ASN A 206 -28.66 -7.73 16.01
C ASN A 206 -28.71 -7.00 17.37
N GLU A 207 -28.21 -7.65 18.42
CA GLU A 207 -28.21 -7.12 19.79
C GLU A 207 -27.32 -5.88 19.98
N GLU A 208 -26.22 -5.71 19.21
CA GLU A 208 -25.36 -4.51 19.30
C GLU A 208 -26.12 -3.24 18.90
N ILE A 209 -27.09 -3.37 17.98
CA ILE A 209 -27.97 -2.26 17.58
C ILE A 209 -29.03 -2.04 18.65
N ALA A 210 -29.71 -3.11 19.10
CA ALA A 210 -30.78 -3.03 20.09
C ALA A 210 -30.30 -2.45 21.44
N ASN A 211 -29.07 -2.77 21.83
CA ASN A 211 -28.44 -2.30 23.07
C ASN A 211 -27.56 -1.07 22.87
N SER A 212 -27.54 -0.46 21.67
CA SER A 212 -26.72 0.73 21.42
C SER A 212 -27.24 1.91 22.26
N PRO A 213 -26.35 2.62 22.98
CA PRO A 213 -26.75 3.85 23.67
C PRO A 213 -27.33 4.87 22.67
N PRO A 214 -28.36 5.63 23.06
CA PRO A 214 -29.00 6.64 22.20
C PRO A 214 -28.18 7.93 22.12
N PHE A 215 -26.85 7.84 22.21
CA PHE A 215 -25.94 8.98 22.26
C PHE A 215 -24.90 8.90 21.15
N TRP A 216 -24.65 10.03 20.48
CA TRP A 216 -23.51 10.17 19.59
C TRP A 216 -22.22 10.17 20.43
N ALA A 217 -21.10 9.69 19.88
CA ALA A 217 -19.87 9.47 20.66
C ALA A 217 -19.95 8.34 21.70
N ALA A 218 -20.93 7.44 21.55
CA ALA A 218 -20.98 6.16 22.24
C ALA A 218 -21.02 4.99 21.23
N ASN A 219 -20.39 3.87 21.60
CA ASN A 219 -20.43 2.59 20.88
C ASN A 219 -20.15 2.67 19.36
N ASN A 220 -18.99 3.22 18.99
CA ASN A 220 -18.60 3.41 17.59
C ASN A 220 -18.09 2.12 16.94
N ASN A 221 -19.00 1.24 16.52
CA ASN A 221 -18.66 -0.07 15.94
C ASN A 221 -19.08 -0.24 14.47
N PHE A 222 -19.82 0.71 13.90
CA PHE A 222 -20.46 0.56 12.59
C PHE A 222 -19.85 1.49 11.53
N HIS A 223 -19.47 0.92 10.40
CA HIS A 223 -19.18 1.69 9.20
C HIS A 223 -20.49 2.12 8.58
N SER A 224 -20.82 3.40 8.77
CA SER A 224 -22.06 3.99 8.27
C SER A 224 -21.84 4.58 6.88
N TYR A 225 -22.78 4.37 5.98
CA TYR A 225 -22.80 4.94 4.64
C TYR A 225 -24.12 5.64 4.41
N LEU A 226 -24.05 6.84 3.82
CA LEU A 226 -25.19 7.66 3.46
C LEU A 226 -25.17 7.85 1.94
N LEU A 227 -26.27 7.50 1.27
CA LEU A 227 -26.47 7.78 -0.14
C LEU A 227 -27.14 9.14 -0.28
N LEU A 228 -26.46 10.09 -0.91
CA LEU A 228 -26.99 11.42 -1.15
C LEU A 228 -27.86 11.47 -2.42
N ARG A 229 -28.92 12.27 -2.40
CA ARG A 229 -29.75 12.55 -3.59
C ARG A 229 -28.91 13.16 -4.72
N GLU A 230 -29.30 12.88 -5.96
CA GLU A 230 -28.61 13.44 -7.12
C GLU A 230 -28.57 14.97 -7.09
N GLY A 231 -27.42 15.57 -7.45
CA GLY A 231 -27.23 17.02 -7.45
C GLY A 231 -26.94 17.65 -6.08
N THR A 232 -26.81 16.86 -5.02
CA THR A 232 -26.41 17.35 -3.69
C THR A 232 -25.02 17.97 -3.71
N ASP A 233 -24.90 19.21 -3.24
CA ASP A 233 -23.61 19.87 -3.04
C ASP A 233 -22.94 19.31 -1.77
N PHE A 234 -21.82 18.59 -1.96
CA PHE A 234 -21.11 17.93 -0.86
C PHE A 234 -20.66 18.90 0.24
N GLN A 235 -20.19 20.11 -0.10
CA GLN A 235 -19.71 21.06 0.91
C GLN A 235 -20.86 21.61 1.76
N LYS A 236 -22.03 21.84 1.15
CA LYS A 236 -23.24 22.24 1.89
C LYS A 236 -23.76 21.11 2.77
N PHE A 237 -23.79 19.88 2.24
CA PHE A 237 -24.18 18.70 3.00
C PHE A 237 -23.26 18.49 4.20
N GLN A 238 -21.94 18.55 4.00
CA GLN A 238 -20.94 18.40 5.05
C GLN A 238 -21.18 19.38 6.20
N LYS A 239 -21.41 20.67 5.91
CA LYS A 239 -21.72 21.68 6.95
C LYS A 239 -23.02 21.37 7.71
N LYS A 240 -24.06 20.88 7.03
CA LYS A 240 -25.32 20.47 7.67
C LYS A 240 -25.11 19.28 8.59
N PHE A 241 -24.40 18.27 8.12
CA PHE A 241 -24.05 17.09 8.91
C PHE A 241 -23.22 17.46 10.15
N GLU A 242 -22.18 18.29 9.98
CA GLU A 242 -21.35 18.77 11.09
C GLU A 242 -22.15 19.58 12.12
N THR A 243 -23.14 20.36 11.67
CA THR A 243 -24.04 21.11 12.57
C THR A 243 -24.90 20.17 13.40
N LEU A 244 -25.53 19.18 12.76
CA LEU A 244 -26.32 18.14 13.44
C LEU A 244 -25.44 17.34 14.41
N ALA A 245 -24.25 16.94 13.97
CA ALA A 245 -23.29 16.22 14.79
C ALA A 245 -22.91 17.02 16.05
N ARG A 246 -22.60 18.30 15.90
CA ARG A 246 -22.27 19.19 17.02
C ARG A 246 -23.43 19.32 18.00
N GLU A 247 -24.66 19.45 17.49
CA GLU A 247 -25.87 19.48 18.33
C GLU A 247 -26.03 18.19 19.13
N LYS A 248 -25.96 17.03 18.47
CA LYS A 248 -26.14 15.71 19.11
C LYS A 248 -25.02 15.38 20.11
N VAL A 249 -23.78 15.74 19.79
CA VAL A 249 -22.65 15.63 20.74
C VAL A 249 -22.83 16.58 21.93
N SER A 250 -23.38 17.79 21.73
CA SER A 250 -23.67 18.71 22.85
C SER A 250 -24.69 18.17 23.85
N ILE A 251 -25.66 17.38 23.36
CA ILE A 251 -26.62 16.67 24.23
C ILE A 251 -25.88 15.59 25.01
N THR A 252 -25.01 14.85 24.35
CA THR A 252 -24.20 13.79 24.98
C THR A 252 -23.29 14.36 26.08
N ALA A 253 -22.57 15.45 25.80
CA ALA A 253 -21.72 16.13 26.79
C ALA A 253 -22.51 16.59 28.02
N ARG A 254 -23.69 17.19 27.82
CA ARG A 254 -24.55 17.64 28.93
C ARG A 254 -25.08 16.48 29.76
N THR A 255 -25.54 15.42 29.10
CA THR A 255 -26.18 14.29 29.78
C THR A 255 -25.17 13.38 30.47
N LEU A 256 -24.13 12.95 29.76
CA LEU A 256 -23.16 11.98 30.27
C LEU A 256 -22.07 12.63 31.12
N LEU A 257 -21.53 13.78 30.69
CA LEU A 257 -20.41 14.44 31.36
C LEU A 257 -20.84 15.58 32.30
N GLY A 258 -22.10 16.03 32.23
CA GLY A 258 -22.62 17.10 33.08
C GLY A 258 -22.08 18.49 32.76
N MET A 259 -21.54 18.71 31.54
CA MET A 259 -20.93 19.98 31.13
C MET A 259 -21.35 20.43 29.73
N SER A 260 -21.09 21.69 29.41
CA SER A 260 -21.30 22.22 28.06
C SER A 260 -20.26 21.68 27.09
N LEU A 261 -20.58 21.63 25.79
CA LEU A 261 -19.62 21.23 24.76
C LEU A 261 -18.42 22.19 24.70
N GLU A 262 -18.63 23.48 24.96
CA GLU A 262 -17.55 24.47 24.95
C GLU A 262 -16.57 24.25 26.10
N ASP A 263 -17.07 23.89 27.28
CA ASP A 263 -16.20 23.59 28.43
C ASP A 263 -15.45 22.27 28.22
N PHE A 264 -16.08 21.29 27.57
CA PHE A 264 -15.42 20.06 27.13
C PHE A 264 -14.32 20.32 26.08
N GLU A 265 -14.51 21.27 25.16
CA GLU A 265 -13.46 21.61 24.18
C GLU A 265 -12.30 22.43 24.79
N LYS A 266 -12.56 23.21 25.85
CA LYS A 266 -11.51 24.02 26.53
C LYS A 266 -10.47 23.17 27.23
N THR A 267 -10.78 21.93 27.58
CA THR A 267 -9.82 20.99 28.19
C THR A 267 -8.90 20.33 27.16
N GLY A 268 -9.09 20.62 25.88
CA GLY A 268 -8.34 20.03 24.77
C GLY A 268 -8.94 18.72 24.25
N GLN A 269 -10.05 18.27 24.82
CA GLN A 269 -10.82 17.10 24.37
C GLN A 269 -11.88 17.50 23.34
N HIS A 270 -12.28 16.59 22.48
CA HIS A 270 -13.35 16.85 21.50
C HIS A 270 -13.97 15.56 21.01
N ALA A 271 -15.22 15.63 20.56
CA ALA A 271 -15.87 14.54 19.83
C ALA A 271 -16.55 15.14 18.61
N ARG A 272 -15.97 14.91 17.43
CA ARG A 272 -16.43 15.48 16.17
C ARG A 272 -16.76 14.35 15.21
N TYR A 273 -17.83 14.52 14.45
CA TYR A 273 -18.14 13.64 13.33
C TYR A 273 -18.06 14.42 12.04
N LEU A 274 -17.34 13.85 11.09
CA LEU A 274 -17.08 14.42 9.78
C LEU A 274 -17.53 13.42 8.73
N VAL A 275 -17.61 13.84 7.47
CA VAL A 275 -18.00 12.97 6.35
C VAL A 275 -16.91 12.92 5.30
N GLN A 276 -16.70 11.74 4.74
CA GLN A 276 -15.75 11.47 3.67
C GLN A 276 -16.47 10.86 2.47
N GLN A 277 -16.11 11.26 1.25
CA GLN A 277 -16.65 10.64 0.05
C GLN A 277 -16.11 9.21 -0.12
N MET A 278 -16.93 8.28 -0.60
CA MET A 278 -16.53 6.87 -0.77
C MET A 278 -15.29 6.70 -1.65
N LYS A 279 -15.17 7.47 -2.75
CA LYS A 279 -13.99 7.46 -3.63
C LYS A 279 -12.68 7.90 -2.96
N ASP A 280 -12.77 8.60 -1.83
CA ASP A 280 -11.60 9.07 -1.09
C ASP A 280 -11.13 8.10 -0.01
N ILE A 281 -11.88 7.03 0.26
CA ILE A 281 -11.57 6.05 1.31
C ILE A 281 -10.23 5.37 1.01
N HIS A 282 -10.07 4.77 -0.17
CA HIS A 282 -8.86 3.99 -0.48
C HIS A 282 -7.57 4.81 -0.45
N LEU A 283 -7.53 5.98 -1.10
CA LEU A 283 -6.27 6.70 -1.35
C LEU A 283 -6.02 7.91 -0.45
N LYS A 284 -7.04 8.40 0.27
CA LYS A 284 -6.92 9.61 1.10
C LYS A 284 -7.30 9.38 2.56
N SER A 285 -7.90 8.23 2.90
CA SER A 285 -8.16 7.88 4.30
C SER A 285 -6.92 7.33 4.99
N ASN A 286 -6.83 7.59 6.28
CA ASN A 286 -5.84 7.02 7.19
C ASN A 286 -6.46 6.95 8.59
N LEU A 287 -7.68 6.42 8.65
CA LEU A 287 -8.47 6.26 9.87
C LEU A 287 -8.15 4.89 10.51
N GLN A 288 -8.35 4.79 11.82
CA GLN A 288 -8.37 3.55 12.56
C GLN A 288 -9.61 2.73 12.21
N VAL A 289 -9.49 1.41 12.33
CA VAL A 289 -10.58 0.45 12.08
C VAL A 289 -11.12 0.59 10.66
N GLU A 290 -10.26 0.57 9.64
CA GLU A 290 -10.67 0.52 8.24
C GLU A 290 -10.97 -0.93 7.82
N LEU A 291 -11.96 -1.13 6.94
CA LEU A 291 -12.36 -2.47 6.46
C LEU A 291 -11.27 -3.14 5.60
N GLU A 292 -10.48 -2.34 4.88
CA GLU A 292 -9.31 -2.78 4.14
C GLU A 292 -8.15 -1.80 4.37
N ALA A 293 -6.91 -2.27 4.21
CA ALA A 293 -5.73 -1.41 4.26
C ALA A 293 -5.78 -0.34 3.16
N ASN A 294 -5.71 0.93 3.54
CA ASN A 294 -5.70 2.04 2.60
C ASN A 294 -4.40 2.10 1.77
N GLY A 295 -4.54 2.58 0.54
CA GLY A 295 -3.44 3.14 -0.24
C GLY A 295 -3.10 4.58 0.18
N ASP A 296 -2.11 5.17 -0.49
CA ASP A 296 -1.74 6.56 -0.28
C ASP A 296 -1.58 7.25 -1.63
N ILE A 297 -2.39 8.29 -1.86
CA ILE A 297 -2.39 9.07 -3.10
C ILE A 297 -1.00 9.61 -3.46
N ARG A 298 -0.13 9.85 -2.47
CA ARG A 298 1.25 10.31 -2.69
C ARG A 298 2.07 9.29 -3.46
N TYR A 299 1.87 7.99 -3.21
CA TYR A 299 2.54 6.95 -4.00
C TYR A 299 2.05 6.93 -5.44
N ILE A 300 0.76 7.18 -5.68
CA ILE A 300 0.21 7.29 -7.02
C ILE A 300 0.86 8.45 -7.78
N TRP A 301 1.03 9.61 -7.14
CA TRP A 301 1.75 10.73 -7.72
C TRP A 301 3.22 10.39 -8.00
N ILE A 302 3.93 9.81 -7.04
CA ILE A 302 5.34 9.41 -7.19
C ILE A 302 5.49 8.44 -8.37
N PHE A 303 4.68 7.39 -8.42
CA PHE A 303 4.71 6.39 -9.49
C PHE A 303 4.38 7.02 -10.85
N SER A 304 3.35 7.87 -10.92
CA SER A 304 2.99 8.58 -12.15
C SER A 304 4.14 9.48 -12.66
N PHE A 305 4.80 10.23 -11.76
CA PHE A 305 5.97 11.04 -12.13
C PHE A 305 7.15 10.17 -12.57
N VAL A 306 7.39 9.03 -11.91
CA VAL A 306 8.44 8.09 -12.32
C VAL A 306 8.16 7.52 -13.70
N ALA A 307 6.93 7.08 -13.99
CA ALA A 307 6.55 6.58 -15.30
C ALA A 307 6.80 7.63 -16.40
N LEU A 308 6.38 8.87 -16.14
CA LEU A 308 6.58 9.99 -17.04
C LEU A 308 8.08 10.27 -17.27
N PHE A 309 8.88 10.35 -16.20
CA PHE A 309 10.31 10.64 -16.32
C PHE A 309 11.08 9.51 -17.00
N VAL A 310 10.79 8.24 -16.70
CA VAL A 310 11.43 7.10 -17.36
C VAL A 310 11.10 7.09 -18.85
N LEU A 311 9.85 7.35 -19.24
CA LEU A 311 9.46 7.48 -20.64
C LEU A 311 10.17 8.68 -21.30
N MET A 312 10.25 9.82 -20.62
CA MET A 312 10.96 11.00 -21.10
C MET A 312 12.45 10.72 -21.30
N ILE A 313 13.10 10.02 -20.36
CA ILE A 313 14.51 9.60 -20.47
C ILE A 313 14.67 8.69 -21.70
N ALA A 314 13.76 7.74 -21.94
CA ALA A 314 13.82 6.88 -23.12
C ALA A 314 13.70 7.68 -24.44
N CYS A 315 12.78 8.64 -24.50
CA CYS A 315 12.63 9.57 -25.63
C CYS A 315 13.89 10.42 -25.83
N ILE A 316 14.43 11.01 -24.75
CA ILE A 316 15.64 11.83 -24.74
C ILE A 316 16.83 11.01 -25.23
N ASN A 317 16.97 9.76 -24.77
CA ASN A 317 18.04 8.87 -25.20
C ASN A 317 17.92 8.57 -26.69
N PHE A 318 16.71 8.33 -27.18
CA PHE A 318 16.48 8.19 -28.61
C PHE A 318 16.86 9.45 -29.39
N MET A 319 16.43 10.63 -28.94
CA MET A 319 16.76 11.91 -29.58
C MET A 319 18.27 12.13 -29.59
N ASN A 320 18.94 11.92 -28.46
CA ASN A 320 20.38 12.11 -28.29
C ASN A 320 21.19 11.20 -29.22
N LEU A 321 20.84 9.90 -29.28
CA LEU A 321 21.50 8.94 -30.16
C LEU A 321 21.25 9.26 -31.63
N THR A 322 20.00 9.62 -31.99
CA THR A 322 19.63 9.92 -33.37
C THR A 322 20.32 11.20 -33.85
N THR A 323 20.40 12.21 -33.00
CA THR A 323 21.11 13.47 -33.27
C THR A 323 22.61 13.22 -33.42
N ALA A 324 23.21 12.44 -32.53
CA ALA A 324 24.60 12.03 -32.65
C ALA A 324 24.88 11.37 -34.01
N LYS A 325 24.15 10.31 -34.36
CA LYS A 325 24.32 9.59 -35.63
C LYS A 325 24.08 10.46 -36.87
N SER A 326 23.21 11.45 -36.76
CA SER A 326 22.84 12.28 -37.90
C SER A 326 23.99 13.07 -38.52
N VAL A 327 25.04 13.37 -37.73
CA VAL A 327 26.28 14.00 -38.21
C VAL A 327 26.95 13.18 -39.33
N GLN A 328 26.87 11.84 -39.27
CA GLN A 328 27.41 10.97 -40.33
C GLN A 328 26.54 10.99 -41.60
N ARG A 329 25.24 11.31 -41.47
CA ARG A 329 24.27 11.38 -42.59
C ARG A 329 24.19 12.77 -43.23
N THR A 330 24.88 13.76 -42.67
CA THR A 330 24.88 15.15 -43.14
C THR A 330 25.32 15.27 -44.61
N LYS A 331 26.28 14.44 -45.06
CA LYS A 331 26.70 14.38 -46.49
C LYS A 331 25.59 13.83 -47.41
N GLU A 332 24.90 12.77 -46.98
CA GLU A 332 23.75 12.19 -47.71
C GLU A 332 22.61 13.21 -47.85
N ILE A 333 22.32 13.96 -46.78
CA ILE A 333 21.27 14.97 -46.75
C ILE A 333 21.64 16.18 -47.64
N ALA A 334 22.91 16.61 -47.62
CA ALA A 334 23.41 17.69 -48.47
C ALA A 334 23.26 17.33 -49.95
N VAL A 335 23.68 16.12 -50.36
CA VAL A 335 23.52 15.63 -51.74
C VAL A 335 22.04 15.58 -52.14
N ARG A 336 21.15 15.08 -51.27
CA ARG A 336 19.70 15.03 -51.56
C ARG A 336 19.05 16.39 -51.71
N LYS A 337 19.45 17.38 -50.90
CA LYS A 337 18.96 18.77 -51.05
C LYS A 337 19.44 19.41 -52.34
N VAL A 338 20.68 19.15 -52.75
CA VAL A 338 21.22 19.60 -54.04
C VAL A 338 20.48 18.93 -55.21
N LEU A 339 20.07 17.67 -55.07
CA LEU A 339 19.22 16.93 -56.02
C LEU A 339 17.72 17.30 -55.94
N GLY A 340 17.34 18.38 -55.23
CA GLY A 340 15.98 18.93 -55.24
C GLY A 340 15.03 18.43 -54.14
N SER A 341 15.50 17.67 -53.14
CA SER A 341 14.63 17.23 -52.03
C SER A 341 14.18 18.41 -51.16
N LYS A 342 12.86 18.58 -51.00
CA LYS A 342 12.27 19.65 -50.18
C LYS A 342 12.40 19.34 -48.68
N ARG A 343 12.53 20.38 -47.83
CA ARG A 343 12.65 20.25 -46.36
C ARG A 343 11.58 19.34 -45.73
N LYS A 344 10.32 19.48 -46.16
CA LYS A 344 9.18 18.65 -45.68
C LYS A 344 9.37 17.15 -46.00
N GLN A 345 9.96 16.79 -47.14
CA GLN A 345 10.19 15.37 -47.49
C GLN A 345 11.24 14.72 -46.57
N LEU A 346 12.27 15.47 -46.18
CA LEU A 346 13.29 14.99 -45.23
C LEU A 346 12.71 14.84 -43.81
N ILE A 347 11.91 15.80 -43.36
CA ILE A 347 11.20 15.73 -42.06
C ILE A 347 10.34 14.46 -42.00
N ASN A 348 9.48 14.25 -43.01
CA ASN A 348 8.58 13.11 -43.05
C ASN A 348 9.33 11.77 -43.09
N GLN A 349 10.48 11.71 -43.78
CA GLN A 349 11.31 10.51 -43.81
C GLN A 349 11.89 10.20 -42.41
N PHE A 350 12.53 11.16 -41.74
CA PHE A 350 13.10 10.94 -40.41
C PHE A 350 12.03 10.61 -39.37
N LEU A 351 10.88 11.28 -39.44
CA LEU A 351 9.75 11.00 -38.58
C LEU A 351 9.20 9.58 -38.82
N SER A 352 9.14 9.13 -40.07
CA SER A 352 8.75 7.75 -40.40
C SER A 352 9.76 6.70 -39.91
N GLU A 353 11.07 7.01 -39.94
CA GLU A 353 12.11 6.14 -39.35
C GLU A 353 11.91 6.02 -37.83
N ALA A 354 11.65 7.14 -37.14
CA ALA A 354 11.36 7.14 -35.70
C ALA A 354 10.06 6.40 -35.36
N MET A 355 8.99 6.58 -36.16
CA MET A 355 7.72 5.88 -35.96
C MET A 355 7.85 4.36 -36.05
N VAL A 356 8.57 3.85 -37.04
CA VAL A 356 8.80 2.40 -37.18
C VAL A 356 9.56 1.86 -35.97
N MET A 357 10.54 2.60 -35.47
CA MET A 357 11.32 2.22 -34.30
C MET A 357 10.48 2.20 -33.03
N THR A 358 9.68 3.24 -32.81
CA THR A 358 8.77 3.32 -31.67
C THR A 358 7.72 2.21 -31.74
N PHE A 359 7.13 1.96 -32.90
CA PHE A 359 6.17 0.86 -33.07
C PHE A 359 6.78 -0.49 -32.70
N LEU A 360 7.99 -0.81 -33.19
CA LEU A 360 8.71 -2.03 -32.82
C LEU A 360 9.03 -2.09 -31.33
N ALA A 361 9.36 -0.96 -30.71
CA ALA A 361 9.60 -0.87 -29.27
C ALA A 361 8.33 -1.15 -28.45
N PHE A 362 7.17 -0.65 -28.87
CA PHE A 362 5.88 -0.96 -28.23
C PHE A 362 5.52 -2.44 -28.37
N VAL A 363 5.67 -3.01 -29.57
CA VAL A 363 5.43 -4.46 -29.79
C VAL A 363 6.31 -5.29 -28.85
N LEU A 364 7.59 -4.94 -28.74
CA LEU A 364 8.51 -5.63 -27.83
C LEU A 364 8.12 -5.42 -26.36
N ALA A 365 7.71 -4.21 -25.96
CA ALA A 365 7.25 -3.93 -24.60
C ALA A 365 6.02 -4.76 -24.23
N PHE A 366 5.01 -4.87 -25.10
CA PHE A 366 3.83 -5.70 -24.86
C PHE A 366 4.16 -7.19 -24.79
N LEU A 367 5.08 -7.67 -25.63
CA LEU A 367 5.54 -9.06 -25.59
C LEU A 367 6.22 -9.37 -24.25
N ILE A 368 7.06 -8.45 -23.75
CA ILE A 368 7.69 -8.60 -22.43
C ILE A 368 6.64 -8.53 -21.31
N ALA A 369 5.68 -7.59 -21.39
CA ALA A 369 4.60 -7.48 -20.41
C ALA A 369 3.76 -8.75 -20.33
N TRP A 370 3.48 -9.39 -21.47
CA TRP A 370 2.77 -10.66 -21.54
C TRP A 370 3.56 -11.81 -20.86
N ILE A 371 4.87 -11.87 -21.05
CA ILE A 371 5.74 -12.87 -20.40
C ILE A 371 5.82 -12.64 -18.87
N ILE A 372 5.87 -11.39 -18.42
CA ILE A 372 6.03 -11.02 -17.00
C ILE A 372 4.69 -11.05 -16.24
N LYS A 373 3.55 -11.09 -16.93
CA LYS A 373 2.20 -11.13 -16.34
C LYS A 373 2.06 -12.01 -15.08
N PRO A 374 2.47 -13.29 -15.06
CA PRO A 374 2.34 -14.13 -13.85
C PRO A 374 3.18 -13.59 -12.69
N SER A 375 4.42 -13.17 -12.93
CA SER A 375 5.30 -12.58 -11.91
C SER A 375 4.78 -11.23 -11.40
N TYR A 376 4.12 -10.44 -12.26
CA TYR A 376 3.57 -9.13 -11.88
C TYR A 376 2.55 -9.27 -10.75
N LEU A 377 1.62 -10.22 -10.85
CA LEU A 377 0.59 -10.46 -9.82
C LEU A 377 1.23 -10.82 -8.46
N HIS A 378 2.27 -11.65 -8.45
CA HIS A 378 2.96 -12.02 -7.20
C HIS A 378 3.69 -10.84 -6.55
N ILE A 379 4.17 -9.87 -7.35
CA ILE A 379 4.94 -8.72 -6.85
C ILE A 379 4.01 -7.59 -6.41
N THR A 380 2.99 -7.27 -7.21
CA THR A 380 2.13 -6.10 -6.99
C THR A 380 0.81 -6.45 -6.30
N GLY A 381 0.44 -7.73 -6.21
CA GLY A 381 -0.89 -8.15 -5.77
C GLY A 381 -2.01 -7.81 -6.77
N VAL A 382 -1.67 -7.17 -7.91
CA VAL A 382 -2.61 -6.69 -8.91
C VAL A 382 -2.49 -7.55 -10.17
N ALA A 383 -3.61 -8.02 -10.70
CA ALA A 383 -3.61 -8.76 -11.95
C ALA A 383 -3.30 -7.83 -13.13
N LEU A 384 -2.26 -8.14 -13.92
CA LEU A 384 -1.98 -7.40 -15.15
C LEU A 384 -3.00 -7.78 -16.23
N ASN A 385 -4.13 -7.10 -16.25
CA ASN A 385 -5.18 -7.27 -17.24
C ASN A 385 -5.14 -6.10 -18.23
N LEU A 386 -4.67 -6.38 -19.44
CA LEU A 386 -4.70 -5.42 -20.54
C LEU A 386 -6.09 -5.50 -21.19
N PRO A 387 -6.90 -4.44 -21.13
CA PRO A 387 -8.27 -4.45 -21.64
C PRO A 387 -8.27 -4.30 -23.16
N TRP A 388 -7.83 -5.33 -23.89
CA TRP A 388 -7.78 -5.34 -25.35
C TRP A 388 -9.14 -5.10 -26.03
N SER A 389 -10.23 -5.37 -25.31
CA SER A 389 -11.61 -5.13 -25.75
C SER A 389 -12.08 -3.69 -25.57
N ASP A 390 -11.39 -2.87 -24.78
CA ASP A 390 -11.75 -1.47 -24.55
C ASP A 390 -11.23 -0.57 -25.69
N PRO A 391 -12.12 0.09 -26.46
CA PRO A 391 -11.71 0.99 -27.54
C PRO A 391 -10.88 2.18 -27.05
N LEU A 392 -11.13 2.68 -25.83
CA LEU A 392 -10.39 3.81 -25.26
C LEU A 392 -8.94 3.41 -24.99
N PHE A 393 -8.70 2.23 -24.42
CA PHE A 393 -7.37 1.68 -24.22
C PHE A 393 -6.58 1.55 -25.54
N LEU A 394 -7.21 1.02 -26.60
CA LEU A 394 -6.57 0.93 -27.92
C LEU A 394 -6.23 2.31 -28.49
N LEU A 395 -7.13 3.29 -28.33
CA LEU A 395 -6.90 4.67 -28.76
C LEU A 395 -5.74 5.31 -27.98
N ILE A 396 -5.66 5.08 -26.66
CA ILE A 396 -4.54 5.53 -25.82
C ILE A 396 -3.22 4.92 -26.30
N ILE A 397 -3.19 3.61 -26.61
CA ILE A 397 -1.98 2.97 -27.13
C ILE A 397 -1.54 3.58 -28.46
N ILE A 398 -2.44 3.69 -29.43
CA ILE A 398 -2.14 4.26 -30.75
C ILE A 398 -1.68 5.71 -30.60
N GLY A 399 -2.38 6.49 -29.78
CA GLY A 399 -2.00 7.86 -29.43
C GLY A 399 -0.62 7.93 -28.78
N SER A 400 -0.29 7.00 -27.89
CA SER A 400 1.01 6.91 -27.21
C SER A 400 2.15 6.58 -28.18
N VAL A 401 1.94 5.63 -29.12
CA VAL A 401 2.93 5.30 -30.15
C VAL A 401 3.23 6.53 -31.01
N ILE A 402 2.19 7.25 -31.42
CA ILE A 402 2.34 8.48 -32.22
C ILE A 402 3.03 9.56 -31.37
N LEU A 403 2.58 9.81 -30.15
CA LEU A 403 3.16 10.84 -29.29
C LEU A 403 4.65 10.57 -29.02
N VAL A 404 5.00 9.36 -28.59
CA VAL A 404 6.38 8.96 -28.32
C VAL A 404 7.23 9.01 -29.58
N GLY A 405 6.72 8.53 -30.72
CA GLY A 405 7.44 8.59 -31.99
C GLY A 405 7.66 10.03 -32.49
N LEU A 406 6.67 10.91 -32.30
CA LEU A 406 6.78 12.33 -32.63
C LEU A 406 7.79 13.00 -31.70
N MET A 407 7.70 12.79 -30.39
CA MET A 407 8.66 13.33 -29.42
C MET A 407 10.07 12.87 -29.79
N ALA A 408 10.31 11.56 -29.82
CA ALA A 408 11.62 10.97 -30.11
C ALA A 408 12.20 11.42 -31.47
N GLY A 409 11.37 11.58 -32.50
CA GLY A 409 11.79 11.98 -33.85
C GLY A 409 11.82 13.49 -34.14
N SER A 410 11.12 14.30 -33.34
CA SER A 410 10.88 15.73 -33.62
C SER A 410 12.18 16.54 -33.68
N TYR A 411 12.98 16.49 -32.62
CA TYR A 411 14.21 17.28 -32.53
C TYR A 411 15.20 16.95 -33.67
N PRO A 412 15.55 15.68 -33.95
CA PRO A 412 16.34 15.34 -35.13
C PRO A 412 15.71 15.81 -36.44
N ALA A 413 14.41 15.60 -36.66
CA ALA A 413 13.76 15.92 -37.93
C ALA A 413 13.75 17.44 -38.23
N PHE A 414 13.40 18.28 -37.26
CA PHE A 414 13.34 19.74 -37.44
C PHE A 414 14.73 20.38 -37.51
N PHE A 415 15.65 19.91 -36.68
CA PHE A 415 17.01 20.42 -36.62
C PHE A 415 17.83 20.00 -37.85
N LEU A 416 17.78 18.72 -38.25
CA LEU A 416 18.55 18.21 -39.39
C LEU A 416 18.05 18.74 -40.73
N SER A 417 16.73 18.91 -40.85
CA SER A 417 16.15 19.48 -42.05
C SER A 417 16.53 20.97 -42.23
N ALA A 418 17.05 21.65 -41.20
CA ALA A 418 17.46 23.06 -41.25
C ALA A 418 18.89 23.28 -41.78
N TYR A 419 19.73 22.25 -41.96
CA TYR A 419 21.10 22.43 -42.43
C TYR A 419 21.17 23.03 -43.84
N LYS A 420 22.00 24.05 -44.03
CA LYS A 420 22.31 24.62 -45.34
C LYS A 420 23.44 23.81 -46.00
N PRO A 421 23.27 23.31 -47.24
CA PRO A 421 24.29 22.51 -47.93
C PRO A 421 25.67 23.19 -48.04
N LEU A 422 25.68 24.51 -48.20
CA LEU A 422 26.90 25.32 -48.36
C LEU A 422 27.80 25.34 -47.10
N ASP A 423 27.22 25.32 -45.90
CA ASP A 423 27.96 25.35 -44.63
C ASP A 423 28.65 24.00 -44.33
N ILE A 424 28.12 22.91 -44.90
CA ILE A 424 28.63 21.55 -44.71
C ILE A 424 29.79 21.28 -45.67
N ILE A 425 29.70 21.75 -46.91
CA ILE A 425 30.70 21.50 -47.96
C ILE A 425 31.97 22.35 -47.74
N ARG A 426 31.85 23.54 -47.14
CA ARG A 426 33.00 24.40 -46.79
C ARG A 426 33.70 24.04 -45.46
N GLY A 427 33.20 23.04 -44.72
CA GLY A 427 33.77 22.66 -43.41
C GLY A 427 33.54 23.66 -42.28
N SER A 428 32.80 24.75 -42.51
CA SER A 428 32.60 25.88 -41.57
C SER A 428 31.49 25.64 -40.53
N ALA A 429 30.90 24.45 -40.48
CA ALA A 429 29.84 24.10 -39.52
C ALA A 429 30.31 23.97 -38.05
N THR A 430 31.57 24.26 -37.73
CA THR A 430 32.24 23.85 -36.47
C THR A 430 32.21 24.86 -35.32
N GLY A 431 31.84 26.13 -35.51
CA GLY A 431 32.05 27.16 -34.48
C GLY A 431 30.92 27.38 -33.45
N GLY A 432 29.67 27.59 -33.91
CA GLY A 432 28.58 28.12 -33.05
C GLY A 432 27.34 27.23 -32.84
N LYS A 433 27.05 26.30 -33.76
CA LYS A 433 25.88 25.40 -33.66
C LYS A 433 26.22 24.07 -32.98
N ALA A 434 27.43 23.54 -33.22
CA ALA A 434 27.92 22.29 -32.61
C ALA A 434 28.11 22.40 -31.07
N SER A 435 28.44 23.60 -30.56
CA SER A 435 28.59 23.87 -29.13
C SER A 435 27.24 23.92 -28.38
N ARG A 436 26.17 24.42 -29.04
CA ARG A 436 24.80 24.44 -28.48
C ARG A 436 24.21 23.03 -28.36
N ASP A 437 24.48 22.15 -29.34
CA ASP A 437 24.05 20.74 -29.34
C ASP A 437 24.77 19.90 -28.26
N GLN A 438 26.03 20.22 -27.97
CA GLN A 438 26.77 19.62 -26.85
C GLN A 438 26.19 20.03 -25.49
N SER A 439 25.84 21.31 -25.32
CA SER A 439 25.30 21.84 -24.07
C SER A 439 23.93 21.25 -23.71
N LEU A 440 23.00 21.19 -24.67
CA LEU A 440 21.69 20.58 -24.45
C LEU A 440 21.80 19.11 -24.05
N ARG A 441 22.68 18.35 -24.71
CA ARG A 441 22.91 16.95 -24.38
C ARG A 441 23.48 16.78 -22.97
N ASN A 442 24.40 17.65 -22.57
CA ASN A 442 24.95 17.64 -21.23
C ASN A 442 23.87 17.88 -20.17
N ILE A 443 22.98 18.87 -20.38
CA ILE A 443 21.84 19.15 -19.49
C ILE A 443 20.91 17.93 -19.38
N LEU A 444 20.62 17.27 -20.51
CA LEU A 444 19.76 16.08 -20.54
C LEU A 444 20.38 14.90 -19.79
N VAL A 445 21.70 14.71 -19.88
CA VAL A 445 22.43 13.69 -19.11
C VAL A 445 22.40 14.01 -17.61
N VAL A 446 22.61 15.28 -17.23
CA VAL A 446 22.51 15.71 -15.82
C VAL A 446 21.12 15.40 -15.28
N PHE A 447 20.07 15.82 -15.99
CA PHE A 447 18.67 15.57 -15.60
C PHE A 447 18.37 14.07 -15.42
N GLN A 448 18.78 13.24 -16.38
CA GLN A 448 18.61 11.79 -16.31
C GLN A 448 19.23 11.20 -15.03
N PHE A 449 20.48 11.55 -14.74
CA PHE A 449 21.17 11.03 -13.55
C PHE A 449 20.70 11.67 -12.25
N THR A 450 20.11 12.88 -12.28
CA THR A 450 19.39 13.44 -11.14
C THR A 450 18.22 12.54 -10.75
N VAL A 451 17.34 12.20 -11.72
CA VAL A 451 16.17 11.35 -11.46
C VAL A 451 16.59 9.94 -11.03
N ALA A 452 17.55 9.32 -11.74
CA ALA A 452 18.02 7.98 -11.40
C ALA A 452 18.63 7.92 -9.98
N THR A 453 19.47 8.90 -9.63
CA THR A 453 20.08 8.96 -8.29
C THR A 453 19.04 9.23 -7.21
N ALA A 454 18.05 10.09 -7.47
CA ALA A 454 16.96 10.34 -6.53
C ALA A 454 16.16 9.07 -6.23
N LEU A 455 15.86 8.26 -7.25
CA LEU A 455 15.17 6.97 -7.06
C LEU A 455 16.00 5.94 -6.30
N ILE A 456 17.33 5.92 -6.51
CA ILE A 456 18.24 5.07 -5.73
C ILE A 456 18.19 5.46 -4.25
N ILE A 457 18.39 6.75 -3.95
CA ILE A 457 18.36 7.26 -2.57
C ILE A 457 17.01 6.95 -1.93
N GLY A 458 15.91 7.23 -2.63
CA GLY A 458 14.56 6.97 -2.14
C GLY A 458 14.33 5.50 -1.80
N SER A 459 14.71 4.60 -2.70
CA SER A 459 14.58 3.15 -2.50
C SER A 459 15.38 2.66 -1.28
N PHE A 460 16.61 3.15 -1.09
CA PHE A 460 17.42 2.78 0.05
C PHE A 460 16.84 3.26 1.38
N VAL A 461 16.33 4.50 1.45
CA VAL A 461 15.73 5.04 2.67
C VAL A 461 14.43 4.32 3.01
N ILE A 462 13.57 4.02 2.03
CA ILE A 462 12.36 3.22 2.23
C ILE A 462 12.74 1.83 2.76
N TYR A 463 13.73 1.18 2.13
CA TYR A 463 14.22 -0.12 2.57
C TYR A 463 14.77 -0.07 4.01
N GLN A 464 15.54 0.95 4.38
CA GLN A 464 16.05 1.11 5.73
C GLN A 464 14.94 1.38 6.76
N GLN A 465 13.93 2.18 6.41
CA GLN A 465 12.78 2.41 7.29
C GLN A 465 12.01 1.10 7.51
N LEU A 466 11.78 0.31 6.46
CA LEU A 466 11.17 -1.02 6.57
C LEU A 466 11.98 -1.97 7.46
N GLN A 467 13.29 -2.03 7.25
CA GLN A 467 14.18 -2.85 8.08
C GLN A 467 14.20 -2.40 9.53
N PHE A 468 14.19 -1.10 9.78
CA PHE A 468 14.10 -0.53 11.12
C PHE A 468 12.79 -0.94 11.81
N MET A 469 11.66 -0.87 11.11
CA MET A 469 10.37 -1.30 11.66
C MET A 469 10.33 -2.80 11.97
N GLN A 470 10.92 -3.64 11.12
CA GLN A 470 10.96 -5.09 11.32
C GLN A 470 11.84 -5.54 12.49
N HIS A 471 12.94 -4.82 12.77
CA HIS A 471 13.91 -5.19 13.80
C HIS A 471 13.81 -4.34 15.07
N LYS A 472 12.83 -3.43 15.14
CA LYS A 472 12.64 -2.63 16.33
C LYS A 472 12.22 -3.54 17.48
N LYS A 473 12.85 -3.36 18.65
CA LYS A 473 12.45 -4.08 19.86
C LYS A 473 10.98 -3.77 20.17
N LEU A 474 10.14 -4.79 20.09
CA LEU A 474 8.70 -4.65 20.29
C LEU A 474 8.30 -4.61 21.77
N GLY A 475 9.20 -4.97 22.68
CA GLY A 475 8.89 -5.06 24.12
C GLY A 475 8.20 -6.37 24.52
N PHE A 476 8.02 -7.31 23.58
CA PHE A 476 7.54 -8.66 23.80
C PHE A 476 8.25 -9.64 22.85
N LYS A 477 8.23 -10.94 23.20
CA LYS A 477 8.75 -12.02 22.36
C LYS A 477 7.71 -12.44 21.31
N GLN A 478 8.12 -12.57 20.06
CA GLN A 478 7.25 -13.02 18.96
C GLN A 478 7.69 -14.37 18.37
N GLU A 479 8.98 -14.71 18.52
CA GLU A 479 9.57 -15.90 17.92
C GLU A 479 9.14 -17.17 18.68
N GLN A 480 8.83 -18.23 17.92
CA GLN A 480 8.38 -19.52 18.45
C GLN A 480 7.12 -19.42 19.31
N ILE A 481 6.19 -18.53 18.93
CA ILE A 481 4.85 -18.46 19.48
C ILE A 481 3.85 -18.75 18.36
N LEU A 482 3.10 -19.83 18.53
CA LEU A 482 2.04 -20.25 17.62
C LEU A 482 0.68 -19.90 18.24
N VAL A 483 -0.18 -19.23 17.49
CA VAL A 483 -1.56 -18.93 17.89
C VAL A 483 -2.48 -19.93 17.22
N VAL A 484 -3.27 -20.65 18.02
CA VAL A 484 -4.36 -21.49 17.54
C VAL A 484 -5.60 -20.61 17.40
N ASP A 485 -6.14 -20.55 16.18
CA ASP A 485 -7.32 -19.77 15.86
C ASP A 485 -8.61 -20.55 16.20
N ASN A 486 -9.75 -19.87 16.20
CA ASN A 486 -11.08 -20.45 16.41
C ASN A 486 -11.28 -21.24 17.71
N THR A 487 -10.46 -20.97 18.73
CA THR A 487 -10.53 -21.68 20.02
C THR A 487 -11.85 -21.47 20.77
N TYR A 488 -12.68 -20.51 20.34
CA TYR A 488 -14.04 -20.31 20.86
C TYR A 488 -14.96 -21.51 20.63
N THR A 489 -14.64 -22.37 19.65
CA THR A 489 -15.34 -23.63 19.37
C THR A 489 -15.18 -24.66 20.48
N LEU A 490 -14.10 -24.57 21.27
CA LEU A 490 -13.85 -25.46 22.41
C LEU A 490 -14.78 -25.15 23.60
N GLY A 491 -15.36 -23.94 23.66
CA GLY A 491 -16.23 -23.51 24.75
C GLY A 491 -15.60 -23.78 26.13
N ASN A 492 -16.27 -24.58 26.96
CA ASN A 492 -15.80 -24.92 28.31
C ASN A 492 -14.56 -25.84 28.32
N ASN A 493 -14.19 -26.46 27.19
CA ASN A 493 -13.05 -27.38 27.11
C ASN A 493 -11.72 -26.66 26.86
N ILE A 494 -11.70 -25.33 26.70
CA ILE A 494 -10.47 -24.57 26.39
C ILE A 494 -9.38 -24.72 27.46
N GLU A 495 -9.75 -24.79 28.73
CA GLU A 495 -8.81 -25.02 29.84
C GLU A 495 -8.21 -26.43 29.80
N SER A 496 -9.02 -27.42 29.43
CA SER A 496 -8.54 -28.80 29.26
C SER A 496 -7.61 -28.90 28.05
N PHE A 497 -7.90 -28.16 26.97
CA PHE A 497 -7.04 -28.05 25.80
C PHE A 497 -5.68 -27.43 26.17
N LYS A 498 -5.68 -26.31 26.92
CA LYS A 498 -4.45 -25.72 27.47
C LYS A 498 -3.64 -26.72 28.29
N LYS A 499 -4.28 -27.46 29.21
CA LYS A 499 -3.60 -28.46 30.05
C LYS A 499 -3.00 -29.61 29.25
N GLU A 500 -3.67 -30.08 28.20
CA GLU A 500 -3.16 -31.15 27.34
C GLU A 500 -1.92 -30.69 26.55
N ILE A 501 -1.94 -29.46 26.03
CA ILE A 501 -0.78 -28.88 25.32
C ILE A 501 0.42 -28.75 26.27
N LEU A 502 0.21 -28.33 27.51
CA LEU A 502 1.26 -28.16 28.52
C LEU A 502 1.94 -29.49 28.93
N GLN A 503 1.37 -30.65 28.60
CA GLN A 503 2.03 -31.94 28.85
C GLN A 503 3.20 -32.21 27.90
N ASP A 504 3.30 -31.48 26.77
CA ASP A 504 4.41 -31.60 25.85
C ASP A 504 5.67 -30.92 26.43
N PRO A 505 6.79 -31.66 26.63
CA PRO A 505 8.03 -31.07 27.14
C PRO A 505 8.64 -30.01 26.20
N MET A 506 8.23 -29.92 24.93
CA MET A 506 8.67 -28.87 24.01
C MET A 506 7.91 -27.55 24.19
N VAL A 507 6.77 -27.57 24.87
CA VAL A 507 5.96 -26.37 25.14
C VAL A 507 6.48 -25.71 26.41
N LYS A 508 6.83 -24.43 26.30
CA LYS A 508 7.32 -23.62 27.42
C LYS A 508 6.18 -23.02 28.23
N SER A 509 5.16 -22.49 27.54
CA SER A 509 3.99 -21.91 28.17
C SER A 509 2.83 -21.82 27.18
N VAL A 510 1.62 -21.78 27.72
CA VAL A 510 0.38 -21.63 26.95
C VAL A 510 -0.46 -20.56 27.62
N SER A 511 -0.95 -19.60 26.84
CA SER A 511 -1.80 -18.53 27.35
C SER A 511 -3.10 -18.41 26.57
N ILE A 512 -4.18 -18.21 27.30
CA ILE A 512 -5.51 -17.88 26.76
C ILE A 512 -5.74 -16.38 26.96
N SER A 513 -6.06 -15.67 25.88
CA SER A 513 -6.27 -14.22 25.95
C SER A 513 -7.37 -13.75 25.00
N SER A 514 -7.94 -12.57 25.26
CA SER A 514 -8.90 -11.92 24.34
C SER A 514 -8.18 -11.26 23.18
N TYR A 515 -6.99 -10.72 23.43
CA TYR A 515 -6.17 -10.03 22.45
C TYR A 515 -4.74 -10.55 22.48
N LEU A 516 -4.06 -10.41 21.34
CA LEU A 516 -2.65 -10.70 21.18
C LEU A 516 -1.88 -9.36 21.27
N PRO A 517 -0.57 -9.36 21.58
CA PRO A 517 0.25 -8.14 21.55
C PRO A 517 0.61 -7.70 20.12
N ILE A 518 -0.29 -7.96 19.16
CA ILE A 518 -0.21 -7.52 17.77
C ILE A 518 -1.49 -6.78 17.38
N PRO A 519 -1.41 -5.82 16.45
CA PRO A 519 -2.54 -4.98 16.07
C PRO A 519 -3.77 -5.80 15.68
N SER A 520 -4.90 -5.45 16.28
CA SER A 520 -6.18 -6.13 16.11
C SER A 520 -7.33 -5.20 16.47
N SER A 521 -8.52 -5.50 15.97
CA SER A 521 -9.75 -4.82 16.40
C SER A 521 -9.95 -5.04 17.90
N ARG A 522 -9.87 -3.98 18.68
CA ARG A 522 -9.88 -4.00 20.14
C ARG A 522 -10.94 -3.09 20.71
N SER A 523 -11.43 -3.46 21.87
CA SER A 523 -12.29 -2.63 22.70
C SER A 523 -11.46 -1.73 23.60
N ASN A 524 -11.72 -0.43 23.52
CA ASN A 524 -11.30 0.50 24.56
C ASN A 524 -12.45 0.69 25.55
N SER A 525 -12.10 0.70 26.82
CA SER A 525 -13.02 0.99 27.91
C SER A 525 -12.53 2.22 28.66
N THR A 526 -13.49 2.97 29.19
CA THR A 526 -13.19 4.14 30.01
C THR A 526 -13.17 3.75 31.48
N TYR A 527 -12.10 4.13 32.17
CA TYR A 527 -11.94 3.96 33.62
C TYR A 527 -11.71 5.31 34.27
N SER A 528 -11.97 5.42 35.56
CA SER A 528 -11.81 6.64 36.35
C SER A 528 -11.08 6.39 37.66
N LYS A 529 -10.42 7.41 38.21
CA LYS A 529 -9.86 7.38 39.58
C LYS A 529 -10.93 7.40 40.67
N GLY A 530 -12.17 7.73 40.32
CA GLY A 530 -13.30 7.76 41.25
C GLY A 530 -14.53 7.04 40.67
N ARG A 531 -15.57 6.87 41.50
CA ARG A 531 -16.88 6.33 41.08
C ARG A 531 -17.74 7.36 40.36
N GLU A 532 -17.09 8.18 39.55
CA GLU A 532 -17.71 9.20 38.72
C GLU A 532 -16.90 9.34 37.42
N LEU A 533 -17.61 9.52 36.31
CA LEU A 533 -16.99 9.80 35.02
C LEU A 533 -16.76 11.30 34.92
N ARG A 534 -15.60 11.75 35.39
CA ARG A 534 -15.10 13.10 35.19
C ARG A 534 -13.86 13.10 34.33
N GLU A 535 -13.75 14.12 33.50
CA GLU A 535 -12.69 14.23 32.51
C GLU A 535 -11.28 14.21 33.12
N ASP A 536 -11.06 14.91 34.23
CA ASP A 536 -9.79 15.00 34.95
C ASP A 536 -9.39 13.69 35.66
N LEU A 537 -10.34 12.77 35.78
CA LEU A 537 -10.18 11.48 36.45
C LEU A 537 -10.22 10.30 35.48
N ALA A 538 -10.69 10.51 34.24
CA ALA A 538 -10.97 9.46 33.28
C ALA A 538 -9.78 9.16 32.36
N ILE A 539 -9.60 7.87 32.08
CA ILE A 539 -8.68 7.35 31.09
C ILE A 539 -9.43 6.44 30.13
N ASN A 540 -9.22 6.63 28.84
CA ASN A 540 -9.63 5.67 27.83
C ASN A 540 -8.45 4.75 27.53
N MET A 541 -8.60 3.45 27.77
CA MET A 541 -7.53 2.48 27.57
C MET A 541 -8.03 1.17 26.97
N ALA A 542 -7.14 0.49 26.27
CA ALA A 542 -7.42 -0.86 25.78
C ALA A 542 -7.66 -1.79 26.99
N GLU A 543 -8.71 -2.60 26.92
CA GLU A 543 -9.06 -3.55 27.97
C GLU A 543 -8.77 -4.98 27.50
N TRP A 544 -7.79 -5.65 28.10
CA TRP A 544 -7.42 -7.01 27.72
C TRP A 544 -7.78 -8.00 28.82
N ARG A 545 -8.50 -9.06 28.43
CA ARG A 545 -8.73 -10.22 29.29
C ARG A 545 -7.63 -11.24 29.03
N VAL A 546 -6.85 -11.52 30.07
CA VAL A 546 -5.69 -12.40 30.02
C VAL A 546 -5.76 -13.44 31.12
N ASP A 547 -5.05 -14.54 30.93
CA ASP A 547 -4.80 -15.53 31.97
C ASP A 547 -3.49 -15.25 32.72
N TYR A 548 -3.17 -16.14 33.67
CA TYR A 548 -1.97 -16.05 34.51
C TYR A 548 -0.66 -16.17 33.71
N ASP A 549 -0.68 -16.87 32.57
CA ASP A 549 0.51 -17.21 31.79
C ASP A 549 0.85 -16.20 30.69
N TYR A 550 0.03 -15.17 30.49
CA TYR A 550 0.18 -14.22 29.39
C TYR A 550 1.53 -13.48 29.40
N ALA A 551 1.91 -12.92 30.54
CA ALA A 551 3.18 -12.21 30.66
C ALA A 551 4.39 -13.13 30.44
N ASN A 552 4.32 -14.39 30.89
CA ASN A 552 5.40 -15.36 30.69
C ASN A 552 5.49 -15.82 29.22
N THR A 553 4.34 -16.05 28.57
CA THR A 553 4.26 -16.49 27.17
C THR A 553 4.86 -15.49 26.20
N TYR A 554 4.60 -14.21 26.44
CA TYR A 554 5.12 -13.11 25.62
C TYR A 554 6.39 -12.45 26.18
N ASP A 555 6.95 -12.99 27.28
CA ASP A 555 8.11 -12.44 27.99
C ASP A 555 7.99 -10.93 28.32
N LEU A 556 6.81 -10.51 28.75
CA LEU A 556 6.52 -9.11 29.12
C LEU A 556 7.30 -8.72 30.37
N LYS A 557 7.87 -7.51 30.37
CA LYS A 557 8.68 -7.01 31.48
C LYS A 557 7.82 -6.18 32.43
N LEU A 558 7.72 -6.63 33.68
CA LEU A 558 7.20 -5.84 34.79
C LEU A 558 8.23 -4.76 35.18
N LYS A 559 7.75 -3.53 35.33
CA LYS A 559 8.50 -2.41 35.89
C LYS A 559 8.36 -2.38 37.41
N GLU A 560 7.14 -2.53 37.91
CA GLU A 560 6.78 -2.46 39.33
C GLU A 560 5.67 -3.46 39.66
N GLY A 561 5.61 -3.90 40.93
CA GLY A 561 4.59 -4.83 41.41
C GLY A 561 4.74 -6.25 40.87
N ARG A 562 3.62 -6.93 40.61
CA ARG A 562 3.56 -8.32 40.12
C ARG A 562 2.51 -8.49 39.02
N PHE A 563 2.59 -9.62 38.31
CA PHE A 563 1.50 -10.07 37.43
C PHE A 563 0.46 -10.89 38.22
N PHE A 564 -0.57 -11.37 37.54
CA PHE A 564 -1.57 -12.26 38.10
C PHE A 564 -0.97 -13.60 38.51
N ASP A 565 -1.44 -14.16 39.63
CA ASP A 565 -0.98 -15.45 40.15
C ASP A 565 -2.13 -16.22 40.82
N GLU A 566 -2.27 -17.52 40.51
CA GLU A 566 -3.34 -18.38 41.01
C GLU A 566 -3.38 -18.47 42.54
N ALA A 567 -2.25 -18.24 43.23
CA ALA A 567 -2.17 -18.22 44.68
C ALA A 567 -2.97 -17.07 45.32
N TYR A 568 -3.34 -16.03 44.55
CA TYR A 568 -4.02 -14.82 45.05
C TYR A 568 -5.44 -14.71 44.49
N GLY A 569 -6.43 -15.32 45.18
CA GLY A 569 -7.84 -15.29 44.75
C GLY A 569 -8.48 -13.90 44.62
N GLN A 570 -7.86 -12.84 45.17
CA GLN A 570 -8.33 -11.44 45.01
C GLN A 570 -7.98 -10.83 43.64
N ASP A 571 -7.15 -11.50 42.84
CA ASP A 571 -6.70 -11.03 41.53
C ASP A 571 -7.85 -10.87 40.52
N SER A 572 -9.02 -11.46 40.79
CA SER A 572 -10.25 -11.25 40.00
C SER A 572 -10.75 -9.80 39.97
N ASN A 573 -10.34 -8.98 40.95
CA ASN A 573 -10.62 -7.54 41.03
C ASN A 573 -9.31 -6.72 40.93
N ALA A 574 -8.28 -7.28 40.30
CA ALA A 574 -7.01 -6.60 40.08
C ALA A 574 -6.83 -6.18 38.62
N VAL A 575 -5.94 -5.23 38.40
CA VAL A 575 -5.54 -4.74 37.08
C VAL A 575 -4.02 -4.57 37.02
N VAL A 576 -3.45 -4.90 35.87
CA VAL A 576 -2.06 -4.60 35.51
C VAL A 576 -2.07 -3.55 34.41
N LEU A 577 -1.38 -2.43 34.61
CA LEU A 577 -1.37 -1.29 33.68
C LEU A 577 0.00 -1.16 33.00
N ASN A 578 0.08 -0.52 31.83
CA ASN A 578 1.37 -0.14 31.24
C ASN A 578 1.83 1.26 31.69
N GLU A 579 3.06 1.65 31.36
CA GLU A 579 3.62 2.96 31.72
C GLU A 579 2.82 4.12 31.12
N ALA A 580 2.31 3.97 29.89
CA ALA A 580 1.45 4.98 29.27
C ALA A 580 0.17 5.23 30.09
N ALA A 581 -0.51 4.18 30.56
CA ALA A 581 -1.70 4.32 31.42
C ALA A 581 -1.38 5.01 32.74
N ILE A 582 -0.26 4.65 33.40
CA ILE A 582 0.16 5.30 34.66
C ILE A 582 0.50 6.77 34.44
N ARG A 583 1.12 7.11 33.31
CA ARG A 583 1.48 8.50 32.95
C ARG A 583 0.26 9.37 32.75
N ILE A 584 -0.79 8.85 32.10
CA ILE A 584 -2.06 9.55 31.90
C ILE A 584 -2.83 9.66 33.22
N LEU A 585 -2.86 8.59 34.02
CA LEU A 585 -3.45 8.62 35.35
C LEU A 585 -2.66 9.50 36.32
N GLY A 586 -1.38 9.80 36.08
CA GLY A 586 -0.57 10.66 36.94
C GLY A 586 -0.39 10.10 38.36
N PHE A 587 -0.41 8.77 38.53
CA PHE A 587 -0.08 8.16 39.82
C PHE A 587 1.43 8.10 40.02
N GLU A 588 1.95 8.68 41.11
CA GLU A 588 3.37 8.58 41.47
C GLU A 588 3.72 7.21 42.08
N GLN A 589 2.81 6.65 42.88
CA GLN A 589 2.91 5.31 43.47
C GLN A 589 1.67 4.49 43.06
N PRO A 590 1.73 3.78 41.92
CA PRO A 590 0.53 3.19 41.32
C PRO A 590 0.05 1.92 42.03
N ILE A 591 0.96 1.14 42.64
CA ILE A 591 0.61 -0.14 43.27
C ILE A 591 -0.30 0.07 44.48
N GLY A 592 -1.42 -0.67 44.53
CA GLY A 592 -2.44 -0.56 45.57
C GLY A 592 -3.48 0.54 45.34
N MET A 593 -3.28 1.41 44.36
CA MET A 593 -4.28 2.41 43.96
C MET A 593 -5.45 1.74 43.24
N LYS A 594 -6.59 2.43 43.21
CA LYS A 594 -7.84 1.91 42.65
C LYS A 594 -8.25 2.68 41.41
N ILE A 595 -8.81 1.96 40.46
CA ILE A 595 -9.53 2.51 39.31
C ILE A 595 -10.91 1.89 39.24
N TYR A 596 -11.84 2.60 38.61
CA TYR A 596 -13.24 2.24 38.56
C TYR A 596 -13.72 2.24 37.11
N GLY A 597 -14.39 1.17 36.69
CA GLY A 597 -14.98 1.05 35.36
C GLY A 597 -16.46 0.71 35.45
N ALA A 598 -17.29 1.38 34.66
CA ALA A 598 -18.70 1.03 34.50
C ALA A 598 -18.84 0.20 33.22
N HIS A 599 -19.31 -1.04 33.35
CA HIS A 599 -19.53 -1.95 32.21
C HIS A 599 -21.03 -2.25 32.10
N ASP A 600 -21.53 -2.41 30.88
CA ASP A 600 -22.90 -2.86 30.56
C ASP A 600 -24.04 -1.99 31.13
N VAL A 601 -23.79 -0.69 31.30
CA VAL A 601 -24.82 0.24 31.77
C VAL A 601 -25.55 0.90 30.60
N GLN A 602 -26.87 0.75 30.55
CA GLN A 602 -27.71 1.53 29.65
C GLN A 602 -27.98 2.92 30.27
N GLY A 603 -27.48 3.97 29.60
CA GLY A 603 -27.67 5.36 30.05
C GLY A 603 -26.51 5.91 30.87
N LYS A 604 -26.78 6.86 31.77
CA LYS A 604 -25.75 7.48 32.61
C LYS A 604 -25.42 6.56 33.79
N PRO A 605 -24.17 6.10 33.96
CA PRO A 605 -23.80 5.25 35.07
C PRO A 605 -23.95 5.96 36.42
N THR A 606 -24.52 5.24 37.37
CA THR A 606 -24.61 5.63 38.78
C THR A 606 -23.38 5.12 39.55
N PRO A 607 -23.07 5.68 40.74
CA PRO A 607 -21.89 5.26 41.51
C PRO A 607 -21.82 3.76 41.85
N ASP A 608 -22.97 3.08 41.91
CA ASP A 608 -23.06 1.65 42.21
C ASP A 608 -22.75 0.75 41.00
N ASP A 609 -22.80 1.31 39.79
CA ASP A 609 -22.47 0.58 38.55
C ASP A 609 -20.96 0.45 38.32
N TYR A 610 -20.14 1.16 39.10
CA TYR A 610 -18.69 1.17 38.95
C TYR A 610 -18.06 -0.02 39.67
N LYS A 611 -17.50 -0.94 38.88
CA LYS A 611 -16.65 -2.00 39.39
C LYS A 611 -15.28 -1.46 39.75
N GLU A 612 -14.83 -1.82 40.95
CA GLU A 612 -13.53 -1.44 41.50
C GLU A 612 -12.44 -2.43 41.08
N TYR A 613 -11.30 -1.89 40.64
CA TYR A 613 -10.09 -2.66 40.33
C TYR A 613 -8.87 -2.08 41.04
N THR A 614 -8.08 -2.95 41.67
CA THR A 614 -6.83 -2.56 42.35
C THR A 614 -5.62 -2.77 41.44
N ILE A 615 -4.76 -1.77 41.32
CA ILE A 615 -3.54 -1.86 40.51
C ILE A 615 -2.51 -2.72 41.27
N ILE A 616 -2.11 -3.86 40.69
CA ILE A 616 -1.16 -4.80 41.31
C ILE A 616 0.20 -4.85 40.62
N GLY A 617 0.30 -4.29 39.41
CA GLY A 617 1.52 -4.29 38.62
C GLY A 617 1.53 -3.24 37.52
N VAL A 618 2.73 -2.84 37.14
CA VAL A 618 3.00 -1.95 36.02
C VAL A 618 3.94 -2.65 35.03
N LEU A 619 3.50 -2.80 33.79
CA LEU A 619 4.31 -3.32 32.68
C LEU A 619 5.09 -2.19 32.02
N GLN A 620 6.29 -2.50 31.52
CA GLN A 620 6.99 -1.62 30.58
C GLN A 620 6.17 -1.45 29.30
N ASP A 621 6.26 -0.28 28.67
CA ASP A 621 5.57 -0.04 27.40
C ASP A 621 6.06 -1.00 26.30
N PHE A 622 5.12 -1.64 25.60
CA PHE A 622 5.39 -2.54 24.48
C PHE A 622 4.51 -2.22 23.27
N HIS A 623 4.99 -2.54 22.07
CA HIS A 623 4.39 -2.18 20.80
C HIS A 623 3.28 -3.15 20.39
N TYR A 624 2.07 -2.91 20.91
CA TYR A 624 0.90 -3.70 20.54
C TYR A 624 0.09 -3.14 19.36
N GLU A 625 0.39 -1.90 18.91
CA GLU A 625 -0.18 -1.22 17.73
C GLU A 625 0.86 -1.10 16.58
N SER A 626 0.41 -0.62 15.41
CA SER A 626 1.31 -0.25 14.30
C SER A 626 2.40 0.73 14.76
N LEU A 627 3.64 0.59 14.26
CA LEU A 627 4.74 1.53 14.54
C LEU A 627 4.53 2.95 13.97
N ARG A 628 3.41 3.18 13.28
CA ARG A 628 2.93 4.52 12.92
C ARG A 628 2.32 5.26 14.11
N GLN A 629 1.86 4.54 15.13
CA GLN A 629 1.18 5.09 16.30
C GLN A 629 2.11 5.05 17.53
N GLU A 630 1.86 5.95 18.47
CA GLU A 630 2.48 5.89 19.80
C GLU A 630 1.84 4.77 20.63
N ILE A 631 2.54 4.32 21.67
CA ILE A 631 2.03 3.28 22.57
C ILE A 631 0.92 3.88 23.43
N GLY A 632 -0.30 3.35 23.29
CA GLY A 632 -1.46 3.80 24.05
C GLY A 632 -1.52 3.24 25.48
N ALA A 633 -2.51 3.69 26.24
CA ALA A 633 -2.82 3.13 27.55
C ALA A 633 -3.47 1.74 27.43
N LEU A 634 -3.03 0.82 28.28
CA LEU A 634 -3.49 -0.56 28.33
C LEU A 634 -3.72 -1.00 29.79
N GLY A 635 -4.88 -1.62 30.01
CA GLY A 635 -5.18 -2.38 31.22
C GLY A 635 -5.41 -3.85 30.91
N MET A 636 -4.66 -4.72 31.58
CA MET A 636 -4.87 -6.16 31.58
C MET A 636 -5.66 -6.56 32.83
N PHE A 637 -6.68 -7.38 32.63
CA PHE A 637 -7.58 -7.87 33.67
C PHE A 637 -7.64 -9.39 33.58
N LEU A 638 -7.66 -10.05 34.74
CA LEU A 638 -7.84 -11.48 34.80
C LEU A 638 -9.25 -11.85 34.31
N GLY A 639 -9.34 -12.83 33.41
CA GLY A 639 -10.65 -13.28 32.92
C GLY A 639 -10.55 -14.46 31.97
N ARG A 640 -11.64 -15.24 31.90
CA ARG A 640 -11.78 -16.33 30.94
C ARG A 640 -12.08 -15.76 29.56
N SER A 641 -11.07 -15.73 28.69
CA SER A 641 -11.28 -15.54 27.25
C SER A 641 -11.47 -16.91 26.59
N THR A 642 -12.27 -16.96 25.53
CA THR A 642 -12.30 -18.12 24.61
C THR A 642 -11.70 -17.77 23.24
N GLY A 643 -11.13 -16.57 23.12
CA GLY A 643 -10.79 -15.96 21.84
C GLY A 643 -9.60 -16.61 21.15
N LYS A 644 -8.46 -16.75 21.84
CA LYS A 644 -7.18 -17.17 21.24
C LYS A 644 -6.31 -17.94 22.23
N VAL A 645 -5.64 -18.98 21.76
CA VAL A 645 -4.65 -19.75 22.54
C VAL A 645 -3.27 -19.54 21.92
N SER A 646 -2.34 -19.01 22.70
CA SER A 646 -0.95 -18.78 22.32
C SER A 646 -0.07 -19.86 22.94
N VAL A 647 0.72 -20.55 22.12
CA VAL A 647 1.61 -21.65 22.52
C VAL A 647 3.05 -21.21 22.26
N ALA A 648 3.79 -20.90 23.32
CA ALA A 648 5.22 -20.66 23.24
C ALA A 648 5.97 -21.97 23.39
N PHE A 649 6.90 -22.23 22.48
CA PHE A 649 7.63 -23.49 22.44
C PHE A 649 9.13 -23.31 22.24
N GLN A 650 9.89 -24.37 22.49
CA GLN A 650 11.32 -24.43 22.28
C GLN A 650 11.69 -25.73 21.55
N SER A 651 11.78 -25.65 20.22
CA SER A 651 12.13 -26.79 19.37
C SER A 651 12.77 -26.29 18.07
N GLU A 652 13.73 -27.07 17.55
CA GLU A 652 14.25 -26.91 16.18
C GLU A 652 13.28 -27.50 15.13
N SER A 653 12.32 -28.33 15.55
CA SER A 653 11.37 -29.02 14.68
C SER A 653 9.94 -28.52 14.89
N THR A 654 9.61 -27.38 14.25
CA THR A 654 8.28 -26.75 14.27
C THR A 654 7.17 -27.71 13.81
N ASP A 655 7.43 -28.53 12.80
CA ASP A 655 6.46 -29.46 12.21
C ASP A 655 5.92 -30.49 13.21
N ARG A 656 6.76 -30.90 14.17
CA ARG A 656 6.37 -31.85 15.22
C ARG A 656 5.32 -31.23 16.14
N ILE A 657 5.52 -29.98 16.56
CA ILE A 657 4.57 -29.28 17.44
C ILE A 657 3.27 -29.02 16.71
N ILE A 658 3.32 -28.59 15.45
CA ILE A 658 2.11 -28.40 14.63
C ILE A 658 1.32 -29.71 14.56
N SER A 659 1.98 -30.82 14.22
CA SER A 659 1.32 -32.14 14.12
C SER A 659 0.73 -32.59 15.46
N GLN A 660 1.39 -32.28 16.57
CA GLN A 660 0.90 -32.62 17.91
C GLN A 660 -0.31 -31.78 18.30
N LEU A 661 -0.26 -30.46 18.08
CA LEU A 661 -1.38 -29.55 18.30
C LEU A 661 -2.58 -29.94 17.43
N GLU A 662 -2.36 -30.31 16.18
CA GLU A 662 -3.40 -30.80 15.28
C GLU A 662 -4.06 -32.07 15.81
N ASN A 663 -3.27 -33.03 16.30
CA ASN A 663 -3.79 -34.26 16.91
C ASN A 663 -4.62 -33.98 18.18
N ILE A 664 -4.19 -33.05 19.02
CA ILE A 664 -4.96 -32.62 20.21
C ILE A 664 -6.25 -31.94 19.75
N TRP A 665 -6.16 -31.04 18.76
CA TRP A 665 -7.31 -30.33 18.20
C TRP A 665 -8.37 -31.27 17.64
N GLN A 666 -7.98 -32.23 16.81
CA GLN A 666 -8.90 -33.21 16.21
C GLN A 666 -9.66 -34.04 17.26
N LYS A 667 -9.04 -34.33 18.41
CA LYS A 667 -9.69 -35.04 19.52
C LYS A 667 -10.70 -34.16 20.27
N MET A 668 -10.41 -32.89 20.45
CA MET A 668 -11.18 -31.99 21.33
C MET A 668 -12.22 -31.14 20.58
N ALA A 669 -12.00 -30.85 19.30
CA ALA A 669 -12.86 -30.06 18.43
C ALA A 669 -13.19 -30.84 17.13
N PRO A 670 -13.94 -31.96 17.23
CA PRO A 670 -14.28 -32.74 16.05
C PRO A 670 -15.08 -31.89 15.04
N LYS A 671 -14.80 -32.06 13.74
CA LYS A 671 -15.39 -31.30 12.61
C LYS A 671 -14.94 -29.84 12.49
N GLN A 672 -13.99 -29.37 13.32
CA GLN A 672 -13.35 -28.07 13.15
C GLN A 672 -12.02 -28.18 12.42
N PRO A 673 -11.73 -27.32 11.44
CA PRO A 673 -10.41 -27.25 10.84
C PRO A 673 -9.40 -26.76 11.88
N PHE A 674 -8.21 -27.38 11.91
CA PHE A 674 -7.10 -26.86 12.69
C PHE A 674 -6.49 -25.67 11.93
N SER A 675 -6.64 -24.48 12.49
CA SER A 675 -6.06 -23.25 11.95
C SER A 675 -5.08 -22.65 12.94
N TYR A 676 -3.90 -22.28 12.45
CA TYR A 676 -2.87 -21.67 13.27
C TYR A 676 -2.09 -20.62 12.49
N ARG A 677 -1.49 -19.69 13.22
CA ARG A 677 -0.60 -18.66 12.69
C ARG A 677 0.56 -18.39 13.64
N PHE A 678 1.70 -17.99 13.11
CA PHE A 678 2.80 -17.51 13.94
C PHE A 678 2.67 -16.00 14.23
N VAL A 679 3.09 -15.59 15.42
CA VAL A 679 3.01 -14.19 15.86
C VAL A 679 3.91 -13.29 15.02
N ASP A 680 5.12 -13.73 14.70
CA ASP A 680 6.10 -13.02 13.87
C ASP A 680 5.63 -12.89 12.41
N GLU A 681 5.03 -13.93 11.83
CA GLU A 681 4.43 -13.89 10.49
C GLU A 681 3.26 -12.90 10.43
N THR A 682 2.40 -12.90 11.46
CA THR A 682 1.25 -12.00 11.52
C THR A 682 1.70 -10.54 11.66
N PHE A 683 2.72 -10.28 12.47
CA PHE A 683 3.33 -8.97 12.58
C PHE A 683 4.01 -8.54 11.25
N GLY A 684 4.66 -9.49 10.56
CA GLY A 684 5.27 -9.25 9.25
C GLY A 684 4.26 -8.88 8.16
N LYS A 685 3.07 -9.50 8.16
CA LYS A 685 1.97 -9.22 7.23
C LYS A 685 1.50 -7.76 7.29
N MET A 686 1.60 -7.12 8.45
CA MET A 686 1.21 -5.72 8.61
C MET A 686 1.97 -4.74 7.73
N TYR A 687 3.23 -5.03 7.44
CA TYR A 687 4.09 -4.18 6.62
C TYR A 687 4.15 -4.66 5.16
N GLU A 688 3.24 -5.55 4.74
CA GLU A 688 3.22 -6.04 3.35
C GLU A 688 2.94 -4.91 2.36
N ALA A 689 2.05 -3.97 2.69
CA ALA A 689 1.76 -2.81 1.85
C ALA A 689 3.04 -1.97 1.64
N GLU A 690 3.77 -1.64 2.70
CA GLU A 690 5.03 -0.91 2.61
C GLU A 690 6.13 -1.73 1.93
N LYS A 691 6.20 -3.05 2.18
CA LYS A 691 7.15 -3.96 1.51
C LYS A 691 6.88 -4.03 0.01
N ARG A 692 5.61 -4.05 -0.38
CA ARG A 692 5.17 -4.00 -1.78
C ARG A 692 5.56 -2.68 -2.42
N VAL A 693 5.28 -1.54 -1.78
CA VAL A 693 5.71 -0.21 -2.24
C VAL A 693 7.24 -0.14 -2.37
N GLY A 694 7.99 -0.66 -1.39
CA GLY A 694 9.45 -0.71 -1.43
C GLY A 694 9.98 -1.56 -2.58
N THR A 695 9.38 -2.74 -2.81
CA THR A 695 9.74 -3.65 -3.91
C THR A 695 9.45 -3.02 -5.27
N ILE A 696 8.26 -2.43 -5.43
CA ILE A 696 7.84 -1.70 -6.64
C ILE A 696 8.80 -0.54 -6.92
N THR A 697 9.13 0.25 -5.89
CA THR A 697 10.07 1.39 -6.01
C THR A 697 11.47 0.91 -6.42
N LEU A 698 11.98 -0.18 -5.84
CA LEU A 698 13.28 -0.77 -6.19
C LEU A 698 13.34 -1.26 -7.64
N ILE A 699 12.28 -1.93 -8.11
CA ILE A 699 12.16 -2.39 -9.50
C ILE A 699 12.20 -1.19 -10.45
N PHE A 700 11.41 -0.15 -10.18
CA PHE A 700 11.37 1.04 -11.03
C PHE A 700 12.65 1.85 -11.00
N ALA A 701 13.32 1.96 -9.83
CA ALA A 701 14.66 2.54 -9.74
C ALA A 701 15.65 1.78 -10.60
N THR A 702 15.63 0.44 -10.55
CA THR A 702 16.49 -0.42 -11.37
C THR A 702 16.24 -0.21 -12.86
N LEU A 703 14.97 -0.15 -13.29
CA LEU A 703 14.62 0.13 -14.69
C LEU A 703 15.06 1.53 -15.12
N ALA A 704 14.87 2.55 -14.28
CA ALA A 704 15.31 3.92 -14.58
C ALA A 704 16.84 4.00 -14.76
N ILE A 705 17.60 3.29 -13.94
CA ILE A 705 19.06 3.18 -14.07
C ILE A 705 19.43 2.49 -15.37
N LEU A 706 18.78 1.36 -15.71
CA LEU A 706 19.06 0.63 -16.95
C LEU A 706 18.83 1.49 -18.19
N VAL A 707 17.70 2.20 -18.26
CA VAL A 707 17.40 3.13 -19.36
C VAL A 707 18.45 4.25 -19.41
N SER A 708 18.85 4.77 -18.25
CA SER A 708 19.87 5.82 -18.13
C SER A 708 21.24 5.36 -18.66
N CYS A 709 21.64 4.14 -18.30
CA CYS A 709 22.90 3.54 -18.73
C CYS A 709 22.91 3.27 -20.23
N LEU A 710 21.80 2.80 -20.80
CA LEU A 710 21.68 2.59 -22.26
C LEU A 710 21.89 3.89 -23.05
N GLY A 711 21.36 5.01 -22.54
CA GLY A 711 21.59 6.34 -23.13
C GLY A 711 23.06 6.74 -23.11
N LEU A 712 23.69 6.61 -21.95
CA LEU A 712 25.10 6.94 -21.75
C LEU A 712 26.03 6.01 -22.56
N PHE A 713 25.69 4.72 -22.62
CA PHE A 713 26.34 3.71 -23.45
C PHE A 713 26.36 4.15 -24.91
N GLY A 714 25.18 4.37 -25.51
CA GLY A 714 25.10 4.70 -26.92
C GLY A 714 25.77 6.04 -27.24
N LEU A 715 25.72 7.01 -26.30
CA LEU A 715 26.38 8.29 -26.47
C LEU A 715 27.91 8.16 -26.40
N SER A 716 28.43 7.35 -25.46
CA SER A 716 29.86 7.09 -25.33
C SER A 716 30.42 6.39 -26.57
N THR A 717 29.70 5.38 -27.08
CA THR A 717 30.07 4.68 -28.33
C THR A 717 30.16 5.66 -29.50
N PHE A 718 29.22 6.60 -29.59
CA PHE A 718 29.26 7.61 -30.64
C PHE A 718 30.45 8.58 -30.52
N VAL A 719 30.72 9.11 -29.32
CA VAL A 719 31.85 10.02 -29.10
C VAL A 719 33.18 9.32 -29.41
N VAL A 720 33.28 8.04 -29.05
CA VAL A 720 34.41 7.17 -29.41
C VAL A 720 34.58 7.05 -30.93
N GLU A 721 33.49 6.80 -31.67
CA GLU A 721 33.55 6.74 -33.13
C GLU A 721 34.01 8.07 -33.75
N GLN A 722 33.46 9.20 -33.26
CA GLN A 722 33.80 10.54 -33.76
C GLN A 722 35.25 10.92 -33.48
N ARG A 723 35.80 10.52 -32.33
CA ARG A 723 37.19 10.79 -31.92
C ARG A 723 38.18 9.69 -32.28
N SER A 724 37.79 8.72 -33.10
CA SER A 724 38.65 7.57 -33.45
C SER A 724 40.01 7.98 -34.05
N LYS A 725 40.06 8.97 -34.94
CA LYS A 725 41.32 9.53 -35.48
C LYS A 725 42.17 10.20 -34.41
N GLU A 726 41.56 11.04 -33.57
CA GLU A 726 42.26 11.71 -32.48
C GLU A 726 42.87 10.70 -31.50
N ILE A 727 42.10 9.66 -31.14
CA ILE A 727 42.56 8.56 -30.28
C ILE A 727 43.71 7.80 -30.94
N GLY A 728 43.61 7.52 -32.25
CA GLY A 728 44.67 6.86 -33.02
C GLY A 728 45.97 7.67 -33.03
N ILE A 729 45.90 8.99 -33.26
CA ILE A 729 47.05 9.90 -33.22
C ILE A 729 47.67 9.91 -31.82
N ARG A 730 46.87 10.11 -30.77
CA ARG A 730 47.35 10.11 -29.38
C ARG A 730 48.04 8.79 -29.01
N LYS A 731 47.51 7.66 -29.48
CA LYS A 731 48.09 6.33 -29.21
C LYS A 731 49.41 6.12 -29.96
N VAL A 732 49.53 6.60 -31.20
CA VAL A 732 50.81 6.62 -31.94
C VAL A 732 51.83 7.55 -31.26
N LEU A 733 51.37 8.65 -30.66
CA LEU A 733 52.18 9.58 -29.85
C LEU A 733 52.48 9.06 -28.42
N GLY A 734 52.18 7.80 -28.10
CA GLY A 734 52.57 7.17 -26.83
C GLY A 734 51.58 7.30 -25.68
N ALA A 735 50.34 7.76 -25.90
CA ALA A 735 49.33 7.80 -24.85
C ALA A 735 48.96 6.38 -24.37
N SER A 736 49.02 6.15 -23.06
CA SER A 736 48.60 4.89 -22.45
C SER A 736 47.09 4.65 -22.61
N VAL A 737 46.69 3.37 -22.58
CA VAL A 737 45.28 2.96 -22.61
C VAL A 737 44.50 3.61 -21.45
N SER A 738 45.10 3.69 -20.26
CA SER A 738 44.49 4.32 -19.08
C SER A 738 44.23 5.81 -19.28
N ASN A 739 45.16 6.55 -19.90
CA ASN A 739 44.99 7.98 -20.16
C ASN A 739 43.85 8.26 -21.14
N ILE A 740 43.69 7.40 -22.16
CA ILE A 740 42.58 7.51 -23.13
C ILE A 740 41.24 7.22 -22.44
N VAL A 741 41.19 6.16 -21.61
CA VAL A 741 39.97 5.80 -20.86
C VAL A 741 39.59 6.90 -19.87
N ALA A 742 40.55 7.45 -19.13
CA ALA A 742 40.32 8.53 -18.17
C ALA A 742 39.80 9.80 -18.87
N LEU A 743 40.41 10.18 -20.01
CA LEU A 743 39.98 11.35 -20.78
C LEU A 743 38.53 11.24 -21.24
N LEU A 744 38.15 10.09 -21.81
CA LEU A 744 36.80 9.86 -22.32
C LEU A 744 35.77 9.73 -21.18
N SER A 745 36.14 9.05 -20.10
CA SER A 745 35.24 8.83 -18.96
C SER A 745 35.00 10.10 -18.15
N ARG A 746 36.02 10.95 -17.98
CA ARG A 746 35.93 12.21 -17.22
C ARG A 746 34.81 13.11 -17.70
N GLN A 747 34.61 13.21 -19.01
CA GLN A 747 33.55 14.05 -19.59
C GLN A 747 32.15 13.64 -19.10
N PHE A 748 31.88 12.34 -19.00
CA PHE A 748 30.58 11.83 -18.57
C PHE A 748 30.46 11.82 -17.04
N LEU A 749 31.52 11.45 -16.33
CA LEU A 749 31.51 11.41 -14.86
C LEU A 749 31.26 12.78 -14.23
N ILE A 750 31.74 13.88 -14.84
CA ILE A 750 31.43 15.25 -14.37
C ILE A 750 29.92 15.52 -14.47
N LEU A 751 29.26 15.12 -15.55
CA LEU A 751 27.82 15.31 -15.73
C LEU A 751 27.00 14.48 -14.72
N VAL A 752 27.43 13.24 -14.48
CA VAL A 752 26.83 12.38 -13.46
C VAL A 752 27.01 12.99 -12.06
N GLY A 753 28.19 13.52 -11.76
CA GLY A 753 28.48 14.23 -10.52
C GLY A 753 27.58 15.45 -10.29
N LEU A 754 27.36 16.27 -11.33
CA LEU A 754 26.40 17.38 -11.26
C LEU A 754 24.97 16.90 -11.00
N GLY A 755 24.56 15.80 -11.63
CA GLY A 755 23.26 15.18 -11.39
C GLY A 755 23.07 14.75 -9.93
N ILE A 756 24.10 14.14 -9.35
CA ILE A 756 24.14 13.73 -7.93
C ILE A 756 24.01 14.93 -6.99
N ILE A 757 24.75 16.01 -7.24
CA ILE A 757 24.71 17.24 -6.42
C ILE A 757 23.29 17.82 -6.37
N ILE A 758 22.55 17.77 -7.47
CA ILE A 758 21.15 18.22 -7.54
C ILE A 758 20.20 17.20 -6.89
N ALA A 759 20.45 15.90 -7.09
CA ALA A 759 19.59 14.83 -6.59
C ALA A 759 19.54 14.77 -5.06
N ILE A 760 20.66 15.01 -4.38
CA ILE A 760 20.76 14.93 -2.92
C ILE A 760 19.76 15.86 -2.20
N PRO A 761 19.78 17.20 -2.39
CA PRO A 761 18.86 18.10 -1.68
C PRO A 761 17.40 17.87 -2.08
N LEU A 762 17.15 17.57 -3.36
CA LEU A 762 15.81 17.30 -3.86
C LEU A 762 15.22 16.07 -3.15
N THR A 763 15.97 14.97 -3.10
CA THR A 763 15.50 13.72 -2.48
C THR A 763 15.37 13.86 -0.97
N TRP A 764 16.29 14.57 -0.33
CA TRP A 764 16.23 14.84 1.10
C TRP A 764 14.93 15.53 1.48
N TYR A 765 14.52 16.56 0.72
CA TYR A 765 13.28 17.30 0.98
C TYR A 765 12.03 16.40 0.89
N PHE A 766 11.87 15.66 -0.22
CA PHE A 766 10.69 14.81 -0.41
C PHE A 766 10.63 13.66 0.58
N ILE A 767 11.76 13.00 0.87
CA ILE A 767 11.75 11.82 1.74
C ILE A 767 11.64 12.17 3.23
N SER A 768 12.06 13.38 3.62
CA SER A 768 11.84 13.86 4.99
C SER A 768 10.34 14.02 5.27
N GLY A 769 9.58 14.61 4.35
CA GLY A 769 8.11 14.71 4.48
C GLY A 769 7.41 13.35 4.43
N TRP A 770 8.00 12.35 3.78
CA TRP A 770 7.50 10.98 3.85
C TRP A 770 7.76 10.32 5.21
N LEU A 771 8.96 10.50 5.78
CA LEU A 771 9.34 9.97 7.10
C LEU A 771 8.55 10.61 8.25
N GLU A 772 7.99 11.82 8.08
CA GLU A 772 7.12 12.48 9.06
C GLU A 772 5.82 11.73 9.36
N ASN A 773 5.38 10.80 8.49
CA ASN A 773 4.16 10.03 8.72
C ASN A 773 4.36 8.83 9.68
N PHE A 774 5.57 8.61 10.18
CA PHE A 774 5.89 7.53 11.11
C PHE A 774 6.29 8.12 12.46
N ALA A 775 5.56 7.76 13.53
CA ALA A 775 5.95 8.11 14.90
C ALA A 775 7.36 7.61 15.22
N TYR A 776 7.70 6.39 14.75
CA TYR A 776 9.04 5.83 14.86
C TYR A 776 9.74 5.77 13.50
N ARG A 777 10.69 6.68 13.30
CA ARG A 777 11.38 6.90 12.02
C ARG A 777 12.89 6.87 12.15
N ILE A 778 13.56 6.44 11.08
CA ILE A 778 15.01 6.58 10.96
C ILE A 778 15.42 8.03 10.74
N SER A 779 16.61 8.40 11.21
CA SER A 779 17.30 9.60 10.72
C SER A 779 18.03 9.28 9.42
N ILE A 780 17.91 10.17 8.42
CA ILE A 780 18.60 9.98 7.14
C ILE A 780 20.11 10.07 7.38
N ARG A 781 20.79 8.92 7.34
CA ARG A 781 22.24 8.87 7.50
C ARG A 781 22.92 9.31 6.19
N TRP A 782 23.92 10.18 6.30
CA TRP A 782 24.75 10.60 5.17
C TRP A 782 25.39 9.44 4.41
N THR A 783 25.58 8.28 5.07
CA THR A 783 26.07 7.05 4.45
C THR A 783 25.21 6.58 3.29
N VAL A 784 23.88 6.74 3.35
CA VAL A 784 22.97 6.35 2.26
C VAL A 784 23.18 7.21 1.02
N LEU A 785 23.30 8.53 1.23
CA LEU A 785 23.58 9.48 0.16
C LEU A 785 24.92 9.18 -0.51
N LEU A 786 25.93 8.87 0.30
CA LEU A 786 27.27 8.56 -0.18
C LEU A 786 27.32 7.24 -0.94
N VAL A 787 26.66 6.18 -0.45
CA VAL A 787 26.55 4.89 -1.15
C VAL A 787 25.82 5.06 -2.48
N ALA A 788 24.70 5.78 -2.51
CA ALA A 788 23.96 6.04 -3.74
C ALA A 788 24.78 6.84 -4.76
N ALA A 789 25.51 7.87 -4.31
CA ALA A 789 26.40 8.66 -5.16
C ALA A 789 27.53 7.80 -5.76
N ILE A 790 28.19 6.98 -4.94
CA ILE A 790 29.25 6.07 -5.38
C ILE A 790 28.68 5.05 -6.38
N LEU A 791 27.52 4.46 -6.08
CA LEU A 791 26.87 3.49 -6.96
C LEU A 791 26.56 4.10 -8.32
N SER A 792 25.95 5.29 -8.36
CA SER A 792 25.69 6.03 -9.61
C SER A 792 26.96 6.30 -10.42
N LEU A 793 28.05 6.71 -9.75
CA LEU A 793 29.34 6.96 -10.40
C LEU A 793 29.99 5.68 -10.94
N LEU A 794 29.94 4.58 -10.16
CA LEU A 794 30.47 3.28 -10.58
C LEU A 794 29.72 2.75 -11.81
N ILE A 795 28.39 2.81 -11.78
CA ILE A 795 27.56 2.39 -12.90
C ILE A 795 27.89 3.19 -14.16
N ALA A 796 28.00 4.52 -14.05
CA ALA A 796 28.42 5.37 -15.15
C ALA A 796 29.84 5.05 -15.64
N PHE A 797 30.78 4.85 -14.71
CA PHE A 797 32.17 4.50 -15.02
C PHE A 797 32.27 3.17 -15.77
N PHE A 798 31.60 2.12 -15.32
CA PHE A 798 31.61 0.83 -16.03
C PHE A 798 30.95 0.93 -17.41
N THR A 799 29.87 1.70 -17.51
CA THR A 799 29.16 1.91 -18.78
C THR A 799 30.06 2.60 -19.82
N VAL A 800 30.70 3.72 -19.48
CA VAL A 800 31.59 4.46 -20.40
C VAL A 800 32.95 3.81 -20.53
N GLY A 801 33.49 3.31 -19.42
CA GLY A 801 34.81 2.72 -19.31
C GLY A 801 34.93 1.48 -20.18
N SER A 802 33.90 0.62 -20.23
CA SER A 802 33.88 -0.55 -21.11
C SER A 802 34.00 -0.18 -22.59
N GLN A 803 33.36 0.90 -23.03
CA GLN A 803 33.44 1.40 -24.41
C GLN A 803 34.77 2.10 -24.70
N SER A 804 35.22 2.91 -23.75
CA SER A 804 36.49 3.62 -23.84
C SER A 804 37.68 2.65 -23.90
N LEU A 805 37.61 1.54 -23.16
CA LEU A 805 38.61 0.49 -23.16
C LEU A 805 38.64 -0.24 -24.51
N LYS A 806 37.47 -0.63 -25.04
CA LYS A 806 37.37 -1.21 -26.40
C LYS A 806 37.97 -0.29 -27.47
N ALA A 807 37.76 1.02 -27.34
CA ALA A 807 38.34 2.01 -28.23
C ALA A 807 39.87 2.10 -28.09
N ALA A 808 40.35 2.19 -26.85
CA ALA A 808 41.76 2.37 -26.53
C ALA A 808 42.61 1.13 -26.90
N ILE A 809 42.04 -0.08 -26.90
CA ILE A 809 42.74 -1.31 -27.30
C ILE A 809 42.80 -1.47 -28.84
N ARG A 810 41.93 -0.80 -29.59
CA ARG A 810 41.85 -0.92 -31.06
C ARG A 810 43.18 -0.57 -31.74
N ASN A 811 43.55 -1.30 -32.80
CA ASN A 811 44.81 -1.10 -33.50
C ASN A 811 44.82 0.27 -34.22
N PRO A 812 45.79 1.16 -33.93
CA PRO A 812 45.84 2.52 -34.50
C PRO A 812 45.98 2.54 -36.03
N VAL A 813 46.60 1.52 -36.63
CA VAL A 813 46.74 1.40 -38.10
C VAL A 813 45.37 1.24 -38.77
N LYS A 814 44.45 0.51 -38.14
CA LYS A 814 43.07 0.35 -38.65
C LYS A 814 42.24 1.63 -38.44
N ALA A 815 42.54 2.44 -37.43
CA ALA A 815 41.83 3.69 -37.15
C ALA A 815 42.25 4.85 -38.07
N LEU A 816 43.49 4.83 -38.57
CA LEU A 816 44.03 5.84 -39.49
C LEU A 816 43.71 5.53 -40.97
N ARG A 817 43.52 4.25 -41.33
CA ARG A 817 43.29 3.78 -42.71
C ARG A 817 41.82 3.74 -43.13
N SER A 818 40.87 3.85 -42.20
CA SER A 818 39.43 3.84 -42.50
C SER A 818 38.96 5.21 -43.03
N GLU A 819 38.65 5.27 -44.32
CA GLU A 819 37.78 6.27 -44.95
C GLU A 819 36.37 5.72 -45.19
#